data_AF-C5XR23-F1
#
_entry.id   AF-C5XR23-F1
#
_cell.length_a   1.000
_cell.length_b   1.000
_cell.length_c   1.000
_cell.angle_alpha   90.00
_cell.angle_beta   90.00
_cell.angle_gamma   90.00
#
_symmetry.space_group_name_H-M   'P 1'
#
loop_
_entity.id
_entity.type
_entity.pdbx_description
1 polymer ?
#
loop_
_entity_poly.entity_id
_entity_poly.type
_entity_poly.pdbx_seq_one_letter_code
_entity_poly.pdbx_strand_id
1 'polypeptide(L)'
;MAPSLCKALLLPLSPQPPCLHCLPTPPFSSLSPPKTSLPRSHLQLVRPCERAVSLPRTVARVGGLRRTVGGGGGGGFVGPEIPGQGEMKYVLVTGGVVSGLGKGVTASSIGVILKACGLRITSIKIDPYLNTDAGTMSPFEHGEVFVLDDGGEVDLDLGNYERFLDIKLTRDNNITTGKIYQSVIDKERKGEYLGKTVQVVPHITNAIQEWIERVAMIPVDGKEGPADVCVIELGGTIGDIESMPFIEALGQFSYRVGPGNFCLVHVSLVPVLNVVGEQKTKPTQHSVRGLRGLGLTPNILACRSTKELEDNVKEKLSQFCHVPAANIISLYDVSNIWRIPLLLRDQKAHEAILKVLNLERVDSIAREPKLDEWVARAAIFDTLHDTVRIAMVGKYTGLSDSYLSVLKALLHASVDCRRKLVVDWVASTDLEDSTAVEAPDAYKTAWDLLKGADGILVPGGFGDRGVQGKILAAKYAREKNVPYLGICLGMQIAVVEYARHVMNLTDANSTEFDPNTKTPCVIFMPEGSKTHMGATMRLGSRRTFFKIADCKSSKLYGNVTYVDERHRHRYEVNPDMVPEFENAGLQFVGKDDTGRRMEIIEIPNHRYFVGAQFHPEFKSRPSKPSPLFVGLIAAASGQLDRVLQDCCNGHVISAKHVLSNGSYTPTVHQNGHPKKLANGLSNGTYYANGNGVHA
;
A
#
# COMPACT_ATOMS: atom_id res chain seq x y z
N MET A 1 -28.00 -58.57 -14.88
CA MET A 1 -29.15 -58.38 -15.80
C MET A 1 -29.16 -56.93 -16.28
N ALA A 2 -29.80 -56.65 -17.41
CA ALA A 2 -29.75 -55.36 -18.13
C ALA A 2 -31.04 -55.19 -18.96
N PRO A 3 -31.29 -54.09 -19.72
CA PRO A 3 -30.71 -52.74 -19.70
C PRO A 3 -31.81 -51.61 -19.78
N SER A 4 -31.40 -50.40 -20.20
CA SER A 4 -32.22 -49.34 -20.85
C SER A 4 -33.05 -48.39 -19.94
N LEU A 5 -33.45 -47.19 -20.38
CA LEU A 5 -33.41 -46.57 -21.72
C LEU A 5 -33.31 -45.02 -21.61
N CYS A 6 -32.58 -44.36 -22.52
CA CYS A 6 -32.56 -42.89 -22.63
C CYS A 6 -33.81 -42.31 -23.31
N LYS A 7 -34.22 -41.09 -22.95
CA LYS A 7 -35.03 -40.23 -23.84
C LYS A 7 -34.75 -38.75 -23.59
N ALA A 8 -34.60 -37.99 -24.67
CA ALA A 8 -34.51 -36.54 -24.66
C ALA A 8 -35.88 -35.91 -25.00
N LEU A 9 -36.06 -34.65 -24.63
CA LEU A 9 -37.21 -33.81 -25.01
C LEU A 9 -36.74 -32.36 -25.16
N LEU A 10 -37.39 -31.60 -26.05
CA LEU A 10 -36.95 -30.27 -26.47
C LEU A 10 -37.78 -29.15 -25.81
N LEU A 11 -37.13 -27.98 -25.62
CA LEU A 11 -37.59 -26.59 -25.88
C LEU A 11 -39.00 -26.14 -25.42
N PRO A 12 -39.17 -24.89 -24.91
CA PRO A 12 -38.79 -23.68 -25.67
C PRO A 12 -38.11 -22.53 -24.90
N LEU A 13 -37.69 -21.53 -25.66
CA LEU A 13 -37.08 -20.27 -25.22
C LEU A 13 -38.15 -19.20 -24.91
N SER A 14 -37.78 -18.24 -24.04
CA SER A 14 -38.55 -17.02 -23.73
C SER A 14 -37.60 -15.90 -23.27
N PRO A 15 -37.99 -14.61 -23.23
CA PRO A 15 -37.35 -13.64 -24.11
C PRO A 15 -36.55 -12.52 -23.42
N GLN A 16 -35.74 -11.82 -24.20
CA GLN A 16 -35.03 -10.60 -23.78
C GLN A 16 -35.83 -9.31 -24.06
N PRO A 17 -35.60 -8.22 -23.30
CA PRO A 17 -36.24 -6.92 -23.51
C PRO A 17 -35.72 -6.17 -24.76
N PRO A 18 -36.46 -5.17 -25.27
CA PRO A 18 -36.22 -4.59 -26.59
C PRO A 18 -35.18 -3.46 -26.64
N CYS A 19 -34.40 -3.42 -27.72
CA CYS A 19 -33.63 -2.23 -28.13
C CYS A 19 -34.48 -1.30 -29.00
N LEU A 20 -34.28 0.03 -28.87
CA LEU A 20 -34.98 1.04 -29.67
C LEU A 20 -34.07 1.73 -30.69
N HIS A 21 -34.69 2.07 -31.83
CA HIS A 21 -34.26 3.00 -32.89
C HIS A 21 -32.95 2.74 -33.67
N CYS A 22 -33.12 2.71 -34.98
CA CYS A 22 -32.10 3.02 -35.99
C CYS A 22 -32.77 3.83 -37.13
N LEU A 23 -31.91 4.49 -37.93
CA LEU A 23 -32.17 5.23 -39.19
C LEU A 23 -32.64 6.69 -39.08
N PRO A 24 -32.32 7.55 -40.09
CA PRO A 24 -31.50 7.31 -41.29
C PRO A 24 -30.22 8.17 -41.39
N THR A 25 -29.27 7.74 -42.23
CA THR A 25 -28.13 8.56 -42.69
C THR A 25 -28.38 9.12 -44.11
N PRO A 26 -28.00 10.37 -44.42
CA PRO A 26 -28.15 10.95 -45.76
C PRO A 26 -27.07 10.47 -46.75
N PRO A 27 -27.33 10.52 -48.07
CA PRO A 27 -26.36 10.14 -49.10
C PRO A 27 -25.39 11.28 -49.45
N PHE A 28 -24.19 10.94 -49.94
CA PHE A 28 -23.30 11.86 -50.66
C PHE A 28 -22.85 11.26 -51.99
N SER A 29 -22.61 12.13 -52.98
CA SER A 29 -22.56 11.78 -54.40
C SER A 29 -21.15 11.59 -54.96
N SER A 30 -21.08 10.86 -56.07
CA SER A 30 -19.87 10.61 -56.85
C SER A 30 -19.40 11.84 -57.64
N LEU A 31 -18.09 12.11 -57.64
CA LEU A 31 -17.40 12.92 -58.66
C LEU A 31 -16.05 12.30 -59.03
N SER A 32 -15.60 12.52 -60.27
CA SER A 32 -14.49 11.82 -60.94
C SER A 32 -13.25 12.73 -61.15
N PRO A 33 -12.04 12.17 -61.41
CA PRO A 33 -10.78 12.89 -61.27
C PRO A 33 -10.22 13.54 -62.57
N PRO A 34 -9.34 14.55 -62.46
CA PRO A 34 -8.65 15.20 -63.59
C PRO A 34 -7.30 14.56 -63.96
N LYS A 35 -6.71 15.04 -65.07
CA LYS A 35 -5.43 14.61 -65.68
C LYS A 35 -4.66 15.86 -66.16
N THR A 36 -3.34 15.84 -66.45
CA THR A 36 -2.41 14.71 -66.56
C THR A 36 -1.22 14.89 -65.57
N SER A 37 0.10 14.88 -65.84
CA SER A 37 0.97 14.83 -67.03
C SER A 37 2.17 13.86 -66.85
N LEU A 38 3.23 14.02 -67.64
CA LEU A 38 4.44 13.17 -67.75
C LEU A 38 5.64 14.08 -68.13
N PRO A 39 6.95 13.68 -68.05
CA PRO A 39 7.57 12.36 -68.35
C PRO A 39 8.46 11.78 -67.20
N ARG A 40 8.83 10.48 -67.12
CA ARG A 40 9.85 9.68 -67.87
C ARG A 40 11.23 10.37 -68.00
N SER A 41 12.40 9.74 -67.83
CA SER A 41 12.82 8.35 -67.46
C SER A 41 14.23 8.44 -66.80
N HIS A 42 14.75 7.48 -66.01
CA HIS A 42 15.27 6.16 -66.41
C HIS A 42 15.57 5.24 -65.20
N LEU A 43 15.60 3.92 -65.44
CA LEU A 43 16.28 2.96 -64.57
C LEU A 43 17.78 2.93 -64.90
N GLN A 44 18.64 2.82 -63.89
CA GLN A 44 19.91 2.09 -64.02
C GLN A 44 20.35 1.51 -62.67
N LEU A 45 20.89 0.29 -62.70
CA LEU A 45 21.26 -0.50 -61.54
C LEU A 45 22.73 -0.92 -61.72
N VAL A 46 23.65 -0.27 -61.01
CA VAL A 46 25.10 -0.53 -61.09
C VAL A 46 25.68 -0.66 -59.68
N ARG A 47 26.71 -1.51 -59.54
CA ARG A 47 27.32 -1.94 -58.28
C ARG A 47 28.47 -1.00 -57.81
N PRO A 48 29.00 -1.16 -56.57
CA PRO A 48 29.75 -0.10 -55.90
C PRO A 48 31.20 0.05 -56.41
N CYS A 49 31.82 1.16 -56.05
CA CYS A 49 33.27 1.35 -56.13
C CYS A 49 33.77 2.15 -54.92
N GLU A 50 35.02 1.90 -54.53
CA GLU A 50 35.66 2.44 -53.32
C GLU A 50 36.19 3.87 -53.56
N ARG A 51 36.40 4.63 -52.46
CA ARG A 51 37.51 5.59 -52.38
C ARG A 51 37.82 5.97 -50.94
N ALA A 52 38.98 5.52 -50.47
CA ALA A 52 39.62 6.10 -49.30
C ALA A 52 40.23 7.47 -49.64
N VAL A 53 40.24 8.39 -48.68
CA VAL A 53 41.03 9.63 -48.73
C VAL A 53 41.74 9.76 -47.39
N SER A 54 43.05 10.07 -47.41
CA SER A 54 43.93 9.86 -46.26
C SER A 54 44.71 11.12 -45.85
N LEU A 55 44.52 11.52 -44.58
CA LEU A 55 45.50 12.24 -43.73
C LEU A 55 45.86 13.69 -44.18
N PRO A 56 46.27 14.55 -43.23
CA PRO A 56 47.58 14.47 -42.57
C PRO A 56 47.53 14.32 -41.03
N ARG A 57 48.67 13.91 -40.45
CA ARG A 57 48.99 14.05 -39.01
C ARG A 57 49.93 15.25 -38.80
N THR A 58 49.81 15.91 -37.65
CA THR A 58 50.85 16.79 -37.08
C THR A 58 51.13 16.36 -35.64
N VAL A 59 52.34 16.59 -35.11
CA VAL A 59 52.90 15.80 -33.98
C VAL A 59 53.58 16.65 -32.89
N ALA A 60 53.27 16.35 -31.63
CA ALA A 60 54.14 16.46 -30.44
C ALA A 60 53.73 15.30 -29.49
N ARG A 61 54.60 14.40 -28.99
CA ARG A 61 55.68 14.55 -27.98
C ARG A 61 55.15 15.19 -26.68
N VAL A 62 55.38 14.64 -25.48
CA VAL A 62 56.60 13.96 -24.97
C VAL A 62 56.29 12.74 -24.05
N GLY A 63 57.17 11.72 -24.07
CA GLY A 63 57.53 10.93 -22.87
C GLY A 63 56.74 9.65 -22.55
N GLY A 64 57.34 8.47 -22.31
CA GLY A 64 58.69 8.02 -22.69
C GLY A 64 59.48 7.24 -21.63
N LEU A 65 59.14 5.98 -21.35
CA LEU A 65 60.08 4.99 -20.79
C LEU A 65 59.80 3.58 -21.34
N ARG A 66 60.80 2.68 -21.28
CA ARG A 66 60.83 1.35 -21.94
C ARG A 66 61.30 0.25 -20.98
N ARG A 67 60.98 -1.00 -21.34
CA ARG A 67 61.42 -2.33 -20.83
C ARG A 67 60.34 -3.05 -20.02
N THR A 68 60.14 -4.38 -20.14
CA THR A 68 60.86 -5.40 -20.94
C THR A 68 59.91 -6.48 -21.45
N VAL A 69 60.30 -7.21 -22.51
CA VAL A 69 59.61 -8.42 -22.99
C VAL A 69 60.40 -9.65 -22.54
N GLY A 70 59.73 -10.71 -22.08
CA GLY A 70 60.36 -12.00 -21.84
C GLY A 70 59.40 -13.05 -21.26
N GLY A 71 59.46 -14.29 -21.79
CA GLY A 71 58.88 -15.49 -21.18
C GLY A 71 57.36 -15.65 -21.32
N GLY A 72 56.93 -16.67 -22.06
CA GLY A 72 55.52 -17.13 -22.04
C GLY A 72 55.33 -18.31 -21.08
N GLY A 73 54.15 -18.40 -20.47
CA GLY A 73 53.68 -19.53 -19.67
C GLY A 73 52.16 -19.46 -19.54
N GLY A 74 51.47 -20.58 -19.82
CA GLY A 74 50.01 -20.58 -19.89
C GLY A 74 49.34 -20.49 -18.52
N GLY A 75 48.59 -19.42 -18.28
CA GLY A 75 47.66 -19.27 -17.15
C GLY A 75 46.37 -18.63 -17.64
N GLY A 76 45.22 -19.09 -17.12
CA GLY A 76 43.92 -18.51 -17.47
C GLY A 76 43.79 -17.07 -16.97
N PHE A 77 43.22 -16.19 -17.78
CA PHE A 77 42.88 -14.82 -17.37
C PHE A 77 41.70 -14.84 -16.39
N VAL A 78 42.01 -15.03 -15.11
CA VAL A 78 41.15 -14.56 -14.02
C VAL A 78 41.32 -13.04 -13.98
N GLY A 79 40.22 -12.31 -14.19
CA GLY A 79 40.22 -10.85 -14.04
C GLY A 79 40.51 -10.45 -12.59
N PRO A 80 41.02 -9.23 -12.32
CA PRO A 80 41.35 -8.82 -10.96
C PRO A 80 40.08 -8.80 -10.09
N GLU A 81 40.04 -9.64 -9.07
CA GLU A 81 39.00 -9.61 -8.04
C GLU A 81 39.05 -8.26 -7.31
N ILE A 82 37.96 -7.49 -7.38
CA ILE A 82 37.78 -6.27 -6.60
C ILE A 82 37.24 -6.70 -5.23
N PRO A 83 37.95 -6.47 -4.11
CA PRO A 83 37.48 -6.92 -2.81
C PRO A 83 36.30 -6.08 -2.31
N GLY A 84 35.20 -6.72 -1.92
CA GLY A 84 34.29 -6.18 -0.91
C GLY A 84 33.03 -5.41 -1.36
N GLN A 85 32.45 -5.72 -2.53
CA GLN A 85 31.03 -5.41 -2.79
C GLN A 85 30.27 -6.70 -3.11
N GLY A 86 29.19 -6.97 -2.37
CA GLY A 86 28.30 -8.11 -2.63
C GLY A 86 27.36 -7.81 -3.80
N GLU A 87 27.17 -8.79 -4.69
CA GLU A 87 26.17 -8.68 -5.75
C GLU A 87 24.74 -8.67 -5.17
N MET A 88 23.91 -7.75 -5.66
CA MET A 88 22.50 -7.66 -5.30
C MET A 88 21.77 -8.98 -5.54
N LYS A 89 21.10 -9.50 -4.51
CA LYS A 89 20.28 -10.70 -4.59
C LYS A 89 18.82 -10.35 -4.82
N TYR A 90 18.09 -11.19 -5.56
CA TYR A 90 16.68 -10.94 -5.89
C TYR A 90 15.78 -12.08 -5.40
N VAL A 91 14.72 -11.75 -4.67
CA VAL A 91 13.66 -12.68 -4.30
C VAL A 91 12.37 -12.26 -4.98
N LEU A 92 11.95 -12.98 -6.03
CA LEU A 92 10.69 -12.73 -6.72
C LEU A 92 9.56 -13.51 -6.04
N VAL A 93 8.46 -12.82 -5.75
CA VAL A 93 7.21 -13.38 -5.21
C VAL A 93 6.11 -13.24 -6.27
N THR A 94 5.47 -14.36 -6.63
CA THR A 94 4.41 -14.40 -7.67
C THR A 94 3.09 -14.96 -7.12
N GLY A 95 1.94 -14.54 -7.66
CA GLY A 95 0.61 -15.02 -7.27
C GLY A 95 0.04 -16.05 -8.24
N GLY A 96 -0.40 -17.18 -7.72
CA GLY A 96 -0.79 -18.33 -8.54
C GLY A 96 -2.23 -18.35 -9.06
N VAL A 97 -3.20 -18.61 -8.16
CA VAL A 97 -4.53 -19.11 -8.56
C VAL A 97 -5.61 -18.02 -8.57
N VAL A 98 -5.54 -17.08 -7.61
CA VAL A 98 -6.48 -15.96 -7.46
C VAL A 98 -5.73 -14.74 -6.89
N SER A 99 -6.33 -13.55 -7.03
CA SER A 99 -5.94 -12.34 -6.30
C SER A 99 -6.21 -12.49 -4.79
N GLY A 100 -5.81 -11.51 -3.96
CA GLY A 100 -6.11 -11.50 -2.52
C GLY A 100 -5.35 -12.51 -1.64
N LEU A 101 -4.59 -13.47 -2.20
CA LEU A 101 -3.90 -14.55 -1.44
C LEU A 101 -2.86 -14.12 -0.39
N GLY A 102 -2.62 -12.83 -0.19
CA GLY A 102 -1.61 -12.31 0.74
C GLY A 102 -0.20 -12.30 0.16
N LYS A 103 -0.04 -11.96 -1.13
CA LYS A 103 1.28 -11.75 -1.75
C LYS A 103 2.11 -10.73 -0.97
N GLY A 104 1.61 -9.51 -0.77
CA GLY A 104 2.32 -8.44 -0.08
C GLY A 104 2.67 -8.78 1.36
N VAL A 105 1.79 -9.50 2.08
CA VAL A 105 2.06 -10.04 3.42
C VAL A 105 3.18 -11.08 3.39
N THR A 106 3.21 -11.96 2.38
CA THR A 106 4.24 -12.99 2.21
C THR A 106 5.59 -12.38 1.85
N ALA A 107 5.63 -11.47 0.88
CA ALA A 107 6.82 -10.71 0.48
C ALA A 107 7.37 -9.85 1.63
N SER A 108 6.50 -9.12 2.33
CA SER A 108 6.86 -8.38 3.55
C SER A 108 7.46 -9.30 4.62
N SER A 109 6.86 -10.48 4.85
CA SER A 109 7.33 -11.42 5.87
C SER A 109 8.65 -12.09 5.50
N ILE A 110 8.90 -12.33 4.21
CA ILE A 110 10.21 -12.77 3.70
C ILE A 110 11.27 -11.70 3.97
N GLY A 111 10.98 -10.43 3.69
CA GLY A 111 11.88 -9.33 4.02
C GLY A 111 12.13 -9.22 5.54
N VAL A 112 11.13 -9.47 6.39
CA VAL A 112 11.30 -9.47 7.86
C VAL A 112 12.26 -10.56 8.32
N ILE A 113 12.11 -11.81 7.86
CA ILE A 113 13.00 -12.90 8.27
C ILE A 113 14.43 -12.70 7.77
N LEU A 114 14.62 -12.19 6.55
CA LEU A 114 15.95 -11.88 6.00
C LEU A 114 16.60 -10.68 6.70
N LYS A 115 15.84 -9.63 7.04
CA LYS A 115 16.32 -8.51 7.88
C LYS A 115 16.72 -8.99 9.27
N ALA A 116 15.99 -9.96 9.84
CA ALA A 116 16.31 -10.59 11.12
C ALA A 116 17.49 -11.60 11.04
N CYS A 117 17.89 -12.05 9.85
CA CYS A 117 19.20 -12.68 9.59
C CYS A 117 20.36 -11.66 9.50
N GLY A 118 20.07 -10.35 9.51
CA GLY A 118 21.08 -9.27 9.45
C GLY A 118 21.22 -8.58 8.09
N LEU A 119 20.48 -9.01 7.06
CA LEU A 119 20.56 -8.44 5.71
C LEU A 119 19.85 -7.10 5.60
N ARG A 120 20.38 -6.19 4.77
CA ARG A 120 19.68 -4.98 4.30
C ARG A 120 18.71 -5.37 3.18
N ILE A 121 17.46 -4.93 3.31
CA ILE A 121 16.38 -5.30 2.40
C ILE A 121 15.81 -4.05 1.72
N THR A 122 15.63 -4.12 0.40
CA THR A 122 14.78 -3.20 -0.38
C THR A 122 13.62 -3.97 -0.99
N SER A 123 12.60 -3.26 -1.47
CA SER A 123 11.41 -3.87 -2.08
C SER A 123 11.02 -3.17 -3.37
N ILE A 124 10.50 -3.94 -4.33
CA ILE A 124 9.90 -3.44 -5.57
C ILE A 124 8.53 -4.10 -5.75
N LYS A 125 7.52 -3.29 -6.08
CA LYS A 125 6.19 -3.76 -6.51
C LYS A 125 6.06 -3.57 -8.01
N ILE A 126 5.65 -4.62 -8.71
CA ILE A 126 5.29 -4.60 -10.12
C ILE A 126 3.79 -4.78 -10.23
N ASP A 127 3.06 -3.75 -10.63
CA ASP A 127 1.62 -3.78 -10.80
C ASP A 127 1.24 -3.75 -12.28
N PRO A 128 0.55 -4.77 -12.81
CA PRO A 128 0.35 -4.90 -14.25
C PRO A 128 -0.71 -3.95 -14.84
N TYR A 129 -1.35 -3.10 -14.02
CA TYR A 129 -2.36 -2.13 -14.47
C TYR A 129 -1.78 -1.03 -15.39
N LEU A 130 -2.64 -0.43 -16.21
CA LEU A 130 -2.26 0.55 -17.24
C LEU A 130 -2.03 1.98 -16.71
N ASN A 131 -2.52 2.35 -15.52
CA ASN A 131 -2.27 3.66 -14.93
C ASN A 131 -0.76 3.86 -14.62
N THR A 132 -0.26 5.09 -14.76
CA THR A 132 1.14 5.45 -14.44
C THR A 132 1.44 5.38 -12.94
N ASP A 133 0.42 5.58 -12.11
CA ASP A 133 0.44 5.64 -10.65
C ASP A 133 -0.95 5.26 -10.10
N ALA A 134 -1.09 5.16 -8.78
CA ALA A 134 -2.37 4.88 -8.13
C ALA A 134 -3.20 6.15 -7.84
N GLY A 135 -2.63 7.35 -8.00
CA GLY A 135 -3.23 8.61 -7.54
C GLY A 135 -4.57 8.96 -8.18
N THR A 136 -4.78 8.46 -9.41
CA THR A 136 -6.01 8.65 -10.20
C THR A 136 -7.12 7.63 -9.91
N MET A 137 -6.87 6.59 -9.11
CA MET A 137 -7.81 5.47 -8.92
C MET A 137 -8.91 5.77 -7.89
N SER A 138 -10.06 5.11 -8.04
CA SER A 138 -11.13 5.15 -7.04
C SER A 138 -10.81 4.24 -5.85
N PRO A 139 -10.96 4.72 -4.59
CA PRO A 139 -10.80 3.87 -3.41
C PRO A 139 -11.78 2.69 -3.32
N PHE A 140 -12.84 2.67 -4.14
CA PHE A 140 -13.76 1.52 -4.29
C PHE A 140 -13.21 0.40 -5.18
N GLU A 141 -12.28 0.70 -6.10
CA GLU A 141 -11.82 -0.24 -7.14
C GLU A 141 -10.47 -0.87 -6.77
N HIS A 142 -9.58 -0.07 -6.19
CA HIS A 142 -8.19 -0.46 -5.89
C HIS A 142 -7.84 -0.38 -4.39
N GLY A 143 -8.80 0.03 -3.54
CA GLY A 143 -8.51 0.37 -2.15
C GLY A 143 -7.75 1.70 -2.01
N GLU A 144 -7.13 1.91 -0.85
CA GLU A 144 -6.46 3.15 -0.49
C GLU A 144 -5.21 3.45 -1.36
N VAL A 145 -5.06 4.71 -1.78
CA VAL A 145 -3.82 5.22 -2.37
C VAL A 145 -2.81 5.49 -1.26
N PHE A 146 -1.71 4.72 -1.23
CA PHE A 146 -0.63 4.94 -0.28
C PHE A 146 0.29 6.06 -0.80
N VAL A 147 0.81 6.91 0.10
CA VAL A 147 1.72 8.01 -0.27
C VAL A 147 3.09 7.79 0.34
N LEU A 148 4.14 8.07 -0.43
CA LEU A 148 5.56 7.92 -0.05
C LEU A 148 6.20 9.25 0.38
N ASP A 149 7.40 9.18 0.97
CA ASP A 149 8.11 10.39 1.46
C ASP A 149 8.45 11.37 0.32
N ASP A 150 8.68 10.85 -0.89
CA ASP A 150 8.95 11.65 -2.10
C ASP A 150 7.68 12.14 -2.82
N GLY A 151 6.49 11.86 -2.28
CA GLY A 151 5.22 12.20 -2.91
C GLY A 151 4.83 11.31 -4.09
N GLY A 152 5.38 10.09 -4.18
CA GLY A 152 4.79 9.04 -5.02
C GLY A 152 3.43 8.58 -4.49
N GLU A 153 2.45 8.46 -5.38
CA GLU A 153 1.11 7.92 -5.11
C GLU A 153 1.07 6.47 -5.64
N VAL A 154 0.99 5.48 -4.75
CA VAL A 154 1.32 4.08 -5.05
C VAL A 154 0.30 3.10 -4.47
N ASP A 155 0.38 1.85 -4.92
CA ASP A 155 -0.41 0.73 -4.41
C ASP A 155 -0.26 0.52 -2.88
N LEU A 156 -1.33 -0.02 -2.27
CA LEU A 156 -1.46 -0.24 -0.83
C LEU A 156 -0.45 -1.25 -0.25
N ASP A 157 0.06 -2.20 -1.05
CA ASP A 157 1.06 -3.16 -0.55
C ASP A 157 2.43 -2.50 -0.31
N LEU A 158 2.74 -1.34 -0.92
CA LEU A 158 3.93 -0.58 -0.54
C LEU A 158 3.86 -0.09 0.91
N GLY A 159 2.64 0.15 1.41
CA GLY A 159 2.38 0.38 2.82
C GLY A 159 2.61 -0.86 3.69
N ASN A 160 2.47 -2.08 3.16
CA ASN A 160 2.82 -3.30 3.89
C ASN A 160 4.35 -3.45 4.01
N TYR A 161 5.10 -3.25 2.92
CA TYR A 161 6.57 -3.31 2.95
C TYR A 161 7.16 -2.27 3.90
N GLU A 162 6.73 -1.01 3.81
CA GLU A 162 7.20 0.04 4.71
C GLU A 162 6.90 -0.26 6.19
N ARG A 163 5.72 -0.80 6.50
CA ARG A 163 5.29 -1.16 7.86
C ARG A 163 6.07 -2.32 8.44
N PHE A 164 6.27 -3.38 7.68
CA PHE A 164 6.93 -4.61 8.14
C PHE A 164 8.45 -4.45 8.20
N LEU A 165 9.04 -3.77 7.21
CA LEU A 165 10.49 -3.68 7.07
C LEU A 165 11.10 -2.45 7.75
N ASP A 166 10.30 -1.49 8.22
CA ASP A 166 10.78 -0.23 8.82
C ASP A 166 11.76 0.50 7.89
N ILE A 167 11.32 0.69 6.64
CA ILE A 167 12.02 1.37 5.54
C ILE A 167 11.20 2.53 4.99
N LYS A 168 11.80 3.29 4.07
CA LYS A 168 11.16 4.35 3.28
C LYS A 168 11.32 4.06 1.79
N LEU A 169 10.22 3.80 1.09
CA LEU A 169 10.23 3.55 -0.36
C LEU A 169 10.11 4.86 -1.15
N THR A 170 10.52 4.85 -2.41
CA THR A 170 10.39 5.95 -3.38
C THR A 170 9.33 5.61 -4.43
N ARG A 171 8.84 6.60 -5.18
CA ARG A 171 7.91 6.37 -6.31
C ARG A 171 8.41 5.34 -7.33
N ASP A 172 9.71 5.11 -7.41
CA ASP A 172 10.35 4.20 -8.35
C ASP A 172 10.41 2.74 -7.88
N ASN A 173 10.18 2.49 -6.59
CA ASN A 173 9.90 1.16 -6.06
C ASN A 173 8.51 0.63 -6.49
N ASN A 174 7.65 1.49 -7.05
CA ASN A 174 6.46 1.07 -7.78
C ASN A 174 6.73 1.14 -9.30
N ILE A 175 6.50 0.00 -9.97
CA ILE A 175 6.60 -0.19 -11.41
C ILE A 175 5.21 -0.56 -11.92
N THR A 176 4.69 0.21 -12.88
CA THR A 176 3.39 -0.07 -13.50
C THR A 176 3.55 -0.24 -15.01
N THR A 177 2.56 -0.88 -15.68
CA THR A 177 2.57 -0.99 -17.15
C THR A 177 2.56 0.40 -17.79
N GLY A 178 1.72 1.32 -17.29
CA GLY A 178 1.68 2.70 -17.76
C GLY A 178 3.04 3.41 -17.66
N LYS A 179 3.71 3.27 -16.52
CA LYS A 179 5.00 3.92 -16.24
C LYS A 179 6.13 3.41 -17.14
N ILE A 180 6.19 2.10 -17.38
CA ILE A 180 7.15 1.48 -18.32
C ILE A 180 6.84 1.87 -19.76
N TYR A 181 5.57 1.80 -20.18
CA TYR A 181 5.16 2.07 -21.55
C TYR A 181 5.37 3.55 -21.91
N GLN A 182 5.03 4.48 -21.01
CA GLN A 182 5.32 5.90 -21.17
C GLN A 182 6.83 6.13 -21.34
N SER A 183 7.67 5.53 -20.50
CA SER A 183 9.13 5.67 -20.60
C SER A 183 9.67 5.19 -21.95
N VAL A 184 9.20 4.05 -22.46
CA VAL A 184 9.63 3.51 -23.76
C VAL A 184 9.08 4.31 -24.95
N ILE A 185 7.87 4.85 -24.86
CA ILE A 185 7.31 5.77 -25.86
C ILE A 185 8.10 7.10 -25.87
N ASP A 186 8.47 7.63 -24.71
CA ASP A 186 9.28 8.85 -24.62
C ASP A 186 10.69 8.65 -25.21
N LYS A 187 11.33 7.49 -24.97
CA LYS A 187 12.60 7.10 -25.60
C LYS A 187 12.47 6.99 -27.12
N GLU A 188 11.34 6.47 -27.63
CA GLU A 188 11.05 6.41 -29.08
C GLU A 188 10.90 7.81 -29.69
N ARG A 189 10.13 8.70 -29.07
CA ARG A 189 9.91 10.07 -29.56
C ARG A 189 11.15 10.95 -29.51
N LYS A 190 12.13 10.63 -28.66
CA LYS A 190 13.48 11.24 -28.65
C LYS A 190 14.43 10.65 -29.69
N GLY A 191 14.06 9.55 -30.34
CA GLY A 191 14.89 8.86 -31.34
C GLY A 191 15.97 7.95 -30.76
N GLU A 192 15.91 7.59 -29.46
CA GLU A 192 16.95 6.79 -28.78
C GLU A 192 17.13 5.40 -29.41
N TYR A 193 16.08 4.84 -30.03
CA TYR A 193 16.13 3.57 -30.76
C TYR A 193 16.64 3.68 -32.22
N LEU A 194 17.15 4.86 -32.64
CA LEU A 194 17.75 5.11 -33.95
C LEU A 194 16.84 4.74 -35.14
N GLY A 195 15.54 4.99 -35.01
CA GLY A 195 14.52 4.70 -36.03
C GLY A 195 14.18 3.21 -36.22
N LYS A 196 14.66 2.32 -35.33
CA LYS A 196 14.27 0.90 -35.32
C LYS A 196 12.85 0.71 -34.76
N THR A 197 12.17 -0.34 -35.20
CA THR A 197 10.84 -0.71 -34.71
C THR A 197 10.88 -1.13 -33.24
N VAL A 198 10.19 -0.38 -32.39
CA VAL A 198 9.99 -0.71 -30.97
C VAL A 198 8.96 -1.83 -30.82
N GLN A 199 9.22 -2.77 -29.91
CA GLN A 199 8.45 -4.01 -29.70
C GLN A 199 8.56 -4.45 -28.23
N VAL A 200 7.56 -5.17 -27.71
CA VAL A 200 7.52 -5.65 -26.31
C VAL A 200 8.80 -6.38 -25.92
N VAL A 201 9.19 -7.39 -26.70
CA VAL A 201 10.53 -7.99 -26.63
C VAL A 201 11.39 -7.34 -27.74
N PRO A 202 12.61 -6.86 -27.47
CA PRO A 202 13.25 -6.72 -26.17
C PRO A 202 12.96 -5.37 -25.47
N HIS A 203 12.23 -4.42 -26.07
CA HIS A 203 12.30 -3.02 -25.61
C HIS A 203 11.55 -2.76 -24.29
N ILE A 204 10.37 -3.36 -24.09
CA ILE A 204 9.65 -3.32 -22.80
C ILE A 204 10.35 -4.24 -21.79
N THR A 205 10.79 -5.43 -22.20
CA THR A 205 11.43 -6.39 -21.26
C THR A 205 12.80 -5.93 -20.78
N ASN A 206 13.57 -5.21 -21.60
CA ASN A 206 14.79 -4.53 -21.19
C ASN A 206 14.47 -3.33 -20.28
N ALA A 207 13.46 -2.51 -20.61
CA ALA A 207 13.11 -1.37 -19.76
C ALA A 207 12.69 -1.78 -18.35
N ILE A 208 11.93 -2.87 -18.19
CA ILE A 208 11.60 -3.47 -16.88
C ILE A 208 12.86 -3.91 -16.14
N GLN A 209 13.77 -4.58 -16.86
CA GLN A 209 15.04 -5.10 -16.33
C GLN A 209 16.00 -3.99 -15.88
N GLU A 210 16.20 -2.96 -16.71
CA GLU A 210 16.95 -1.73 -16.40
C GLU A 210 16.38 -1.04 -15.15
N TRP A 211 15.04 -1.03 -15.00
CA TRP A 211 14.36 -0.42 -13.87
C TRP A 211 14.61 -1.18 -12.56
N ILE A 212 14.49 -2.50 -12.58
CA ILE A 212 14.68 -3.36 -11.41
C ILE A 212 16.10 -3.20 -10.84
N GLU A 213 17.13 -3.27 -11.69
CA GLU A 213 18.52 -3.10 -11.25
C GLU A 213 18.78 -1.70 -10.70
N ARG A 214 18.36 -0.66 -11.43
CA ARG A 214 18.54 0.74 -11.00
C ARG A 214 17.91 1.01 -9.64
N VAL A 215 16.71 0.48 -9.40
CA VAL A 215 15.94 0.75 -8.18
C VAL A 215 16.38 -0.13 -7.00
N ALA A 216 16.82 -1.36 -7.24
CA ALA A 216 17.38 -2.20 -6.19
C ALA A 216 18.62 -1.57 -5.52
N MET A 217 19.39 -0.77 -6.27
CA MET A 217 20.56 -0.07 -5.77
C MET A 217 20.25 1.22 -4.97
N ILE A 218 18.98 1.65 -4.89
CA ILE A 218 18.58 2.84 -4.13
C ILE A 218 18.49 2.50 -2.62
N PRO A 219 19.19 3.22 -1.72
CA PRO A 219 19.09 2.98 -0.28
C PRO A 219 17.73 3.42 0.28
N VAL A 220 17.04 2.49 0.95
CA VAL A 220 15.70 2.69 1.55
C VAL A 220 15.69 2.56 3.09
N ASP A 221 16.79 2.14 3.70
CA ASP A 221 16.96 1.95 5.15
C ASP A 221 17.70 3.12 5.84
N GLY A 222 17.95 4.22 5.12
CA GLY A 222 18.63 5.41 5.64
C GLY A 222 20.15 5.30 5.82
N LYS A 223 20.78 4.22 5.33
CA LYS A 223 22.24 4.04 5.34
C LYS A 223 22.82 4.20 3.93
N GLU A 224 24.11 4.50 3.84
CA GLU A 224 24.83 4.57 2.56
C GLU A 224 24.99 3.18 1.90
N GLY A 225 25.18 3.18 0.58
CA GLY A 225 25.29 1.95 -0.22
C GLY A 225 23.96 1.17 -0.41
N PRO A 226 23.93 0.20 -1.32
CA PRO A 226 22.73 -0.56 -1.68
C PRO A 226 22.27 -1.53 -0.58
N ALA A 227 21.07 -2.09 -0.74
CA ALA A 227 20.62 -3.26 0.01
C ALA A 227 21.40 -4.53 -0.40
N ASP A 228 21.34 -5.59 0.41
CA ASP A 228 21.90 -6.90 0.07
C ASP A 228 20.89 -7.74 -0.74
N VAL A 229 19.59 -7.57 -0.46
CA VAL A 229 18.49 -8.29 -1.11
C VAL A 229 17.36 -7.35 -1.52
N CYS A 230 16.91 -7.46 -2.77
CA CYS A 230 15.69 -6.87 -3.29
C CYS A 230 14.56 -7.91 -3.32
N VAL A 231 13.47 -7.66 -2.58
CA VAL A 231 12.25 -8.45 -2.65
C VAL A 231 11.31 -7.82 -3.69
N ILE A 232 11.05 -8.56 -4.76
CA ILE A 232 10.16 -8.13 -5.85
C ILE A 232 8.82 -8.84 -5.68
N GLU A 233 7.70 -8.14 -5.60
CA GLU A 233 6.39 -8.74 -5.81
C GLU A 233 5.89 -8.44 -7.22
N LEU A 234 5.46 -9.49 -7.94
CA LEU A 234 4.64 -9.37 -9.13
C LEU A 234 3.15 -9.44 -8.75
N GLY A 235 2.44 -8.35 -9.03
CA GLY A 235 0.99 -8.17 -8.95
C GLY A 235 0.20 -9.10 -9.90
N GLY A 236 -1.13 -8.97 -9.91
CA GLY A 236 -1.99 -9.86 -10.70
C GLY A 236 -1.86 -11.35 -10.35
N THR A 237 -2.11 -12.22 -11.32
CA THR A 237 -1.91 -13.68 -11.25
C THR A 237 -1.14 -14.23 -12.47
N ILE A 238 -0.71 -15.50 -12.40
CA ILE A 238 -0.04 -16.19 -13.52
C ILE A 238 -1.09 -16.70 -14.52
N GLY A 239 -1.14 -16.03 -15.68
CA GLY A 239 -2.05 -16.34 -16.79
C GLY A 239 -2.67 -15.08 -17.41
N ASP A 240 -2.71 -13.99 -16.65
CA ASP A 240 -3.25 -12.71 -17.08
C ASP A 240 -2.41 -12.09 -18.20
N ILE A 241 -3.09 -11.53 -19.22
CA ILE A 241 -2.45 -10.87 -20.37
C ILE A 241 -1.56 -9.71 -19.92
N GLU A 242 -2.02 -8.95 -18.92
CA GLU A 242 -1.32 -7.80 -18.35
C GLU A 242 0.01 -8.19 -17.69
N SER A 243 0.10 -9.40 -17.12
CA SER A 243 1.30 -9.92 -16.46
C SER A 243 2.36 -10.44 -17.46
N MET A 244 1.98 -10.76 -18.71
CA MET A 244 2.86 -11.44 -19.66
C MET A 244 4.20 -10.71 -19.94
N PRO A 245 4.23 -9.36 -20.16
CA PRO A 245 5.50 -8.65 -20.39
C PRO A 245 6.45 -8.72 -19.19
N PHE A 246 5.92 -8.70 -17.97
CA PHE A 246 6.71 -8.78 -16.75
C PHE A 246 7.23 -10.18 -16.48
N ILE A 247 6.43 -11.22 -16.73
CA ILE A 247 6.88 -12.62 -16.56
C ILE A 247 8.03 -12.92 -17.53
N GLU A 248 7.91 -12.52 -18.80
CA GLU A 248 8.98 -12.65 -19.79
C GLU A 248 10.24 -11.84 -19.39
N ALA A 249 10.07 -10.60 -18.94
CA ALA A 249 11.17 -9.77 -18.46
C ALA A 249 11.89 -10.38 -17.24
N LEU A 250 11.15 -10.92 -16.28
CA LEU A 250 11.68 -11.58 -15.09
C LEU A 250 12.30 -12.95 -15.40
N GLY A 251 11.79 -13.65 -16.41
CA GLY A 251 12.40 -14.83 -16.99
C GLY A 251 13.79 -14.51 -17.54
N GLN A 252 13.88 -13.56 -18.48
CA GLN A 252 15.13 -13.05 -19.05
C GLN A 252 16.09 -12.55 -17.95
N PHE A 253 15.56 -11.83 -16.95
CA PHE A 253 16.33 -11.32 -15.82
C PHE A 253 16.98 -12.44 -14.98
N SER A 254 16.24 -13.53 -14.70
CA SER A 254 16.75 -14.64 -13.90
C SER A 254 17.97 -15.32 -14.53
N TYR A 255 18.04 -15.39 -15.87
CA TYR A 255 19.23 -15.84 -16.60
C TYR A 255 20.35 -14.79 -16.61
N ARG A 256 20.00 -13.50 -16.71
CA ARG A 256 20.97 -12.39 -16.79
C ARG A 256 21.73 -12.13 -15.49
N VAL A 257 21.09 -12.25 -14.33
CA VAL A 257 21.76 -12.12 -13.02
C VAL A 257 22.49 -13.39 -12.59
N GLY A 258 22.17 -14.54 -13.20
CA GLY A 258 22.86 -15.81 -12.99
C GLY A 258 22.40 -16.64 -11.78
N PRO A 259 22.84 -17.92 -11.71
CA PRO A 259 22.48 -18.83 -10.64
C PRO A 259 23.09 -18.40 -9.29
N GLY A 260 22.29 -18.44 -8.23
CA GLY A 260 22.69 -17.94 -6.91
C GLY A 260 22.42 -16.45 -6.67
N ASN A 261 21.87 -15.73 -7.66
CA ASN A 261 21.47 -14.33 -7.52
C ASN A 261 19.93 -14.13 -7.57
N PHE A 262 19.16 -15.17 -7.89
CA PHE A 262 17.70 -15.10 -8.06
C PHE A 262 16.98 -16.26 -7.35
N CYS A 263 15.93 -15.96 -6.60
CA CYS A 263 15.09 -16.94 -5.90
C CYS A 263 13.60 -16.65 -6.16
N LEU A 264 12.86 -17.62 -6.71
CA LEU A 264 11.43 -17.50 -6.99
C LEU A 264 10.59 -18.23 -5.93
N VAL A 265 9.77 -17.46 -5.22
CA VAL A 265 8.71 -17.93 -4.32
C VAL A 265 7.35 -17.79 -5.03
N HIS A 266 6.58 -18.88 -5.11
CA HIS A 266 5.27 -18.88 -5.75
C HIS A 266 4.15 -19.09 -4.72
N VAL A 267 3.32 -18.06 -4.53
CA VAL A 267 2.20 -18.05 -3.59
C VAL A 267 0.97 -18.66 -4.26
N SER A 268 0.44 -19.77 -3.74
CA SER A 268 -0.59 -20.55 -4.41
C SER A 268 -1.65 -21.08 -3.44
N LEU A 269 -2.90 -21.20 -3.89
CA LEU A 269 -4.02 -21.64 -3.05
C LEU A 269 -4.15 -23.17 -3.05
N VAL A 270 -4.15 -23.76 -1.86
CA VAL A 270 -4.52 -25.17 -1.62
C VAL A 270 -5.86 -25.18 -0.85
N PRO A 271 -7.01 -25.16 -1.54
CA PRO A 271 -8.30 -25.04 -0.89
C PRO A 271 -8.68 -26.35 -0.18
N VAL A 272 -9.30 -26.21 0.99
CA VAL A 272 -9.95 -27.28 1.75
C VAL A 272 -11.44 -27.28 1.38
N LEU A 273 -11.94 -28.35 0.77
CA LEU A 273 -13.38 -28.44 0.47
C LEU A 273 -14.14 -28.95 1.70
N ASN A 274 -14.90 -28.09 2.37
CA ASN A 274 -15.62 -28.39 3.62
C ASN A 274 -16.48 -29.67 3.58
N VAL A 275 -17.01 -30.05 2.41
CA VAL A 275 -17.82 -31.27 2.19
C VAL A 275 -16.99 -32.56 2.32
N VAL A 276 -15.67 -32.51 2.11
CA VAL A 276 -14.78 -33.68 2.01
C VAL A 276 -13.59 -33.61 2.99
N GLY A 277 -13.22 -32.42 3.47
CA GLY A 277 -12.04 -32.19 4.32
C GLY A 277 -10.69 -32.24 3.60
N GLU A 278 -10.60 -32.93 2.45
CA GLU A 278 -9.35 -33.07 1.67
C GLU A 278 -8.82 -31.72 1.13
N GLN A 279 -7.53 -31.47 1.37
CA GLN A 279 -6.73 -30.40 0.78
C GLN A 279 -6.47 -30.67 -0.72
N LYS A 280 -6.96 -29.79 -1.60
CA LYS A 280 -6.89 -30.02 -3.06
C LYS A 280 -5.65 -29.38 -3.69
N THR A 281 -4.64 -30.20 -4.00
CA THR A 281 -3.37 -29.74 -4.62
C THR A 281 -3.47 -29.24 -6.07
N LYS A 282 -4.56 -29.56 -6.77
CA LYS A 282 -4.66 -29.42 -8.24
C LYS A 282 -4.51 -27.96 -8.73
N PRO A 283 -5.11 -26.93 -8.10
CA PRO A 283 -4.92 -25.54 -8.53
C PRO A 283 -3.45 -25.10 -8.53
N THR A 284 -2.68 -25.46 -7.49
CA THR A 284 -1.24 -25.21 -7.44
C THR A 284 -0.48 -25.95 -8.54
N GLN A 285 -0.84 -27.20 -8.83
CA GLN A 285 -0.21 -27.97 -9.92
C GLN A 285 -0.44 -27.32 -11.30
N HIS A 286 -1.65 -26.82 -11.56
CA HIS A 286 -1.96 -26.08 -12.79
C HIS A 286 -1.22 -24.73 -12.86
N SER A 287 -1.19 -23.97 -11.76
CA SER A 287 -0.53 -22.66 -11.72
C SER A 287 1.00 -22.76 -11.88
N VAL A 288 1.66 -23.72 -11.22
CA VAL A 288 3.09 -24.01 -11.42
C VAL A 288 3.38 -24.50 -12.85
N ARG A 289 2.47 -25.26 -13.47
CA ARG A 289 2.59 -25.62 -14.90
C ARG A 289 2.50 -24.39 -15.82
N GLY A 290 1.62 -23.43 -15.51
CA GLY A 290 1.53 -22.15 -16.23
C GLY A 290 2.82 -21.33 -16.10
N LEU A 291 3.30 -21.14 -14.87
CA LEU A 291 4.55 -20.43 -14.54
C LEU A 291 5.75 -21.01 -15.30
N ARG A 292 5.89 -22.35 -15.31
CA ARG A 292 6.95 -23.07 -16.06
C ARG A 292 6.78 -22.98 -17.57
N GLY A 293 5.54 -22.88 -18.07
CA GLY A 293 5.27 -22.60 -19.48
C GLY A 293 5.71 -21.21 -19.93
N LEU A 294 5.85 -20.28 -18.99
CA LEU A 294 6.36 -18.92 -19.20
C LEU A 294 7.83 -18.77 -18.75
N GLY A 295 8.60 -19.86 -18.76
CA GLY A 295 10.04 -19.87 -18.51
C GLY A 295 10.49 -19.81 -17.04
N LEU A 296 9.60 -19.51 -16.09
CA LEU A 296 9.94 -19.41 -14.67
C LEU A 296 9.72 -20.74 -13.92
N THR A 297 10.69 -21.19 -13.13
CA THR A 297 10.55 -22.37 -12.26
C THR A 297 10.68 -21.97 -10.79
N PRO A 298 9.69 -22.27 -9.92
CA PRO A 298 9.73 -21.85 -8.52
C PRO A 298 10.77 -22.63 -7.73
N ASN A 299 11.54 -21.93 -6.90
CA ASN A 299 12.45 -22.53 -5.93
C ASN A 299 11.74 -22.91 -4.63
N ILE A 300 10.66 -22.18 -4.29
CA ILE A 300 9.86 -22.35 -3.07
C ILE A 300 8.37 -22.21 -3.44
N LEU A 301 7.52 -23.06 -2.85
CA LEU A 301 6.06 -22.90 -2.90
C LEU A 301 5.56 -22.35 -1.55
N ALA A 302 4.78 -21.29 -1.59
CA ALA A 302 4.12 -20.69 -0.44
C ALA A 302 2.61 -21.00 -0.54
N CYS A 303 2.20 -22.12 0.05
CA CYS A 303 0.86 -22.67 -0.12
C CYS A 303 -0.11 -22.11 0.91
N ARG A 304 -0.96 -21.17 0.48
CA ARG A 304 -2.06 -20.61 1.27
C ARG A 304 -3.16 -21.64 1.47
N SER A 305 -3.61 -21.84 2.70
CA SER A 305 -4.76 -22.70 3.04
C SER A 305 -5.45 -22.22 4.31
N THR A 306 -6.54 -22.88 4.71
CA THR A 306 -7.24 -22.61 5.99
C THR A 306 -6.70 -23.45 7.15
N LYS A 307 -6.03 -24.57 6.85
CA LYS A 307 -5.40 -25.48 7.81
C LYS A 307 -3.96 -25.76 7.39
N GLU A 308 -3.14 -26.21 8.34
CA GLU A 308 -1.78 -26.65 8.02
C GLU A 308 -1.78 -27.81 7.02
N LEU A 309 -0.85 -27.78 6.05
CA LEU A 309 -0.75 -28.83 5.04
C LEU A 309 -0.31 -30.17 5.64
N GLU A 310 -1.03 -31.23 5.27
CA GLU A 310 -0.63 -32.61 5.54
C GLU A 310 0.67 -32.96 4.80
N ASP A 311 1.52 -33.82 5.35
CA ASP A 311 2.79 -34.18 4.71
C ASP A 311 2.57 -34.96 3.41
N ASN A 312 1.51 -35.77 3.33
CA ASN A 312 1.07 -36.43 2.09
C ASN A 312 0.73 -35.43 0.96
N VAL A 313 0.36 -34.19 1.31
CA VAL A 313 0.01 -33.08 0.40
C VAL A 313 1.27 -32.31 0.01
N LYS A 314 2.22 -32.13 0.95
CA LYS A 314 3.56 -31.60 0.67
C LYS A 314 4.33 -32.53 -0.29
N GLU A 315 4.38 -33.84 -0.03
CA GLU A 315 5.00 -34.85 -0.90
C GLU A 315 4.39 -34.84 -2.30
N LYS A 316 3.06 -34.82 -2.39
CA LYS A 316 2.31 -34.77 -3.65
C LYS A 316 2.59 -33.48 -4.42
N LEU A 317 2.62 -32.32 -3.76
CA LEU A 317 3.04 -31.07 -4.39
C LEU A 317 4.51 -31.16 -4.84
N SER A 318 5.39 -31.77 -4.06
CA SER A 318 6.81 -31.96 -4.42
C SER A 318 6.97 -32.76 -5.71
N GLN A 319 6.28 -33.90 -5.83
CA GLN A 319 6.32 -34.76 -7.03
C GLN A 319 5.75 -34.07 -8.28
N PHE A 320 4.60 -33.39 -8.17
CA PHE A 320 3.92 -32.78 -9.32
C PHE A 320 4.48 -31.40 -9.73
N CYS A 321 5.06 -30.64 -8.80
CA CYS A 321 5.63 -29.31 -9.06
C CYS A 321 7.15 -29.32 -9.23
N HIS A 322 7.82 -30.43 -8.88
CA HIS A 322 9.28 -30.59 -8.87
C HIS A 322 10.03 -29.63 -7.93
N VAL A 323 9.40 -29.24 -6.83
CA VAL A 323 9.99 -28.43 -5.75
C VAL A 323 10.29 -29.35 -4.56
N PRO A 324 11.47 -29.32 -3.91
CA PRO A 324 11.75 -30.18 -2.75
C PRO A 324 10.71 -29.99 -1.64
N ALA A 325 10.30 -31.05 -0.94
CA ALA A 325 9.28 -30.96 0.10
C ALA A 325 9.62 -29.97 1.23
N ALA A 326 10.91 -29.84 1.57
CA ALA A 326 11.42 -28.84 2.52
C ALA A 326 11.27 -27.38 2.06
N ASN A 327 11.01 -27.15 0.76
CA ASN A 327 10.77 -25.84 0.15
C ASN A 327 9.25 -25.60 -0.10
N ILE A 328 8.36 -26.39 0.51
CA ILE A 328 6.90 -26.26 0.40
C ILE A 328 6.36 -25.77 1.75
N ILE A 329 6.15 -24.46 1.83
CA ILE A 329 5.80 -23.74 3.06
C ILE A 329 4.28 -23.67 3.19
N SER A 330 3.76 -24.13 4.32
CA SER A 330 2.35 -24.10 4.70
C SER A 330 1.99 -22.73 5.30
N LEU A 331 1.17 -21.95 4.59
CA LEU A 331 0.67 -20.64 5.02
C LEU A 331 -0.82 -20.73 5.38
N TYR A 332 -1.10 -21.34 6.53
CA TYR A 332 -2.46 -21.51 7.05
C TYR A 332 -3.02 -20.25 7.73
N ASP A 333 -4.31 -20.26 8.11
CA ASP A 333 -4.92 -19.13 8.80
C ASP A 333 -4.39 -18.97 10.24
N VAL A 334 -3.89 -17.76 10.54
CA VAL A 334 -3.32 -17.39 11.83
C VAL A 334 -4.14 -16.28 12.49
N SER A 335 -4.09 -16.20 13.82
CA SER A 335 -4.86 -15.20 14.59
C SER A 335 -4.51 -13.75 14.28
N ASN A 336 -3.26 -13.46 13.88
CA ASN A 336 -2.81 -12.12 13.52
C ASN A 336 -1.64 -12.15 12.52
N ILE A 337 -1.50 -11.07 11.74
CA ILE A 337 -0.50 -10.95 10.67
C ILE A 337 0.96 -11.03 11.16
N TRP A 338 1.23 -10.69 12.43
CA TRP A 338 2.58 -10.75 13.00
C TRP A 338 3.05 -12.19 13.26
N ARG A 339 2.15 -13.19 13.16
CA ARG A 339 2.52 -14.60 13.16
C ARG A 339 3.09 -15.09 11.82
N ILE A 340 2.90 -14.39 10.70
CA ILE A 340 3.37 -14.88 9.39
C ILE A 340 4.92 -14.97 9.32
N PRO A 341 5.73 -13.96 9.75
CA PRO A 341 7.18 -14.11 9.79
C PRO A 341 7.66 -15.22 10.73
N LEU A 342 6.93 -15.47 11.83
CA LEU A 342 7.20 -16.58 12.75
C LEU A 342 6.96 -17.93 12.05
N LEU A 343 5.81 -18.08 11.39
CA LEU A 343 5.45 -19.26 10.60
C LEU A 343 6.43 -19.56 9.45
N LEU A 344 7.06 -18.53 8.86
CA LEU A 344 8.15 -18.67 7.89
C LEU A 344 9.50 -19.06 8.54
N ARG A 345 9.80 -18.54 9.74
CA ARG A 345 10.98 -18.95 10.53
C ARG A 345 10.87 -20.42 10.91
N ASP A 346 9.74 -20.80 11.50
CA ASP A 346 9.53 -22.12 12.11
C ASP A 346 9.54 -23.24 11.04
N GLN A 347 9.14 -22.93 9.81
CA GLN A 347 9.27 -23.79 8.63
C GLN A 347 10.58 -23.61 7.83
N LYS A 348 11.60 -22.97 8.41
CA LYS A 348 12.95 -22.82 7.81
C LYS A 348 12.99 -22.15 6.43
N ALA A 349 12.00 -21.32 6.09
CA ALA A 349 11.95 -20.64 4.78
C ALA A 349 13.17 -19.73 4.55
N HIS A 350 13.74 -19.17 5.62
CA HIS A 350 15.00 -18.42 5.58
C HIS A 350 16.19 -19.28 5.16
N GLU A 351 16.36 -20.49 5.71
CA GLU A 351 17.41 -21.43 5.31
C GLU A 351 17.29 -21.79 3.82
N ALA A 352 16.06 -22.03 3.34
CA ALA A 352 15.79 -22.33 1.94
C ALA A 352 16.16 -21.16 1.00
N ILE A 353 15.79 -19.92 1.35
CA ILE A 353 16.13 -18.72 0.56
C ILE A 353 17.64 -18.45 0.58
N LEU A 354 18.28 -18.48 1.75
CA LEU A 354 19.72 -18.25 1.89
C LEU A 354 20.53 -19.28 1.07
N LYS A 355 20.08 -20.54 1.04
CA LYS A 355 20.68 -21.59 0.22
C LYS A 355 20.52 -21.35 -1.29
N VAL A 356 19.34 -20.92 -1.75
CA VAL A 356 19.11 -20.60 -3.18
C VAL A 356 19.93 -19.39 -3.64
N LEU A 357 20.20 -18.44 -2.74
CA LEU A 357 20.99 -17.23 -3.01
C LEU A 357 22.50 -17.37 -2.73
N ASN A 358 22.98 -18.59 -2.46
CA ASN A 358 24.38 -18.89 -2.07
C ASN A 358 24.89 -18.10 -0.84
N LEU A 359 23.98 -17.65 0.04
CA LEU A 359 24.27 -16.87 1.25
C LEU A 359 24.56 -17.75 2.49
N GLU A 360 24.38 -19.07 2.41
CA GLU A 360 24.50 -20.02 3.55
C GLU A 360 25.86 -20.01 4.27
N ARG A 361 26.92 -19.47 3.64
CA ARG A 361 28.33 -19.50 4.11
C ARG A 361 28.90 -18.14 4.51
N VAL A 362 28.07 -17.10 4.55
CA VAL A 362 28.51 -15.74 4.89
C VAL A 362 28.42 -15.59 6.41
N ASP A 363 29.56 -15.59 7.12
CA ASP A 363 29.61 -15.62 8.58
C ASP A 363 28.97 -14.41 9.29
N SER A 364 28.74 -13.29 8.57
CA SER A 364 27.99 -12.14 9.09
C SER A 364 26.47 -12.32 9.07
N ILE A 365 25.94 -13.34 8.40
CA ILE A 365 24.50 -13.63 8.34
C ILE A 365 24.12 -14.57 9.48
N ALA A 366 23.21 -14.12 10.34
CA ALA A 366 22.66 -14.94 11.41
C ALA A 366 21.77 -16.04 10.83
N ARG A 367 22.14 -17.31 11.08
CA ARG A 367 21.41 -18.48 10.58
C ARG A 367 19.98 -18.57 11.13
N GLU A 368 19.75 -18.10 12.35
CA GLU A 368 18.42 -18.05 12.97
C GLU A 368 17.91 -16.60 13.05
N PRO A 369 16.74 -16.28 12.46
CA PRO A 369 16.12 -14.95 12.52
C PRO A 369 15.76 -14.50 13.95
N LYS A 370 16.36 -13.40 14.41
CA LYS A 370 16.02 -12.78 15.70
C LYS A 370 14.69 -12.01 15.61
N LEU A 371 13.62 -12.66 16.05
CA LEU A 371 12.23 -12.18 15.91
C LEU A 371 11.54 -11.90 17.26
N ASP A 372 12.28 -11.69 18.34
CA ASP A 372 11.74 -11.56 19.71
C ASP A 372 10.65 -10.50 19.84
N GLU A 373 10.80 -9.36 19.15
CA GLU A 373 9.81 -8.28 19.11
C GLU A 373 8.51 -8.68 18.40
N TRP A 374 8.62 -9.52 17.36
CA TRP A 374 7.47 -10.06 16.61
C TRP A 374 6.75 -11.15 17.41
N VAL A 375 7.50 -12.02 18.11
CA VAL A 375 6.96 -13.00 19.05
C VAL A 375 6.18 -12.28 20.17
N ALA A 376 6.79 -11.26 20.79
CA ALA A 376 6.14 -10.46 21.82
C ALA A 376 4.87 -9.78 21.30
N ARG A 377 4.92 -9.08 20.16
CA ARG A 377 3.74 -8.39 19.59
C ARG A 377 2.61 -9.35 19.21
N ALA A 378 2.92 -10.48 18.59
CA ALA A 378 1.94 -11.48 18.23
C ALA A 378 1.25 -12.08 19.47
N ALA A 379 2.01 -12.37 20.53
CA ALA A 379 1.47 -12.87 21.79
C ALA A 379 0.63 -11.81 22.53
N ILE A 380 1.08 -10.54 22.55
CA ILE A 380 0.32 -9.43 23.15
C ILE A 380 -1.06 -9.34 22.48
N PHE A 381 -1.14 -9.29 21.15
CA PHE A 381 -2.42 -9.18 20.43
C PHE A 381 -3.41 -10.28 20.79
N ASP A 382 -2.96 -11.53 20.83
CA ASP A 382 -3.81 -12.69 21.13
C ASP A 382 -4.30 -12.72 22.60
N THR A 383 -3.70 -11.91 23.49
CA THR A 383 -4.07 -11.78 24.90
C THR A 383 -4.89 -10.52 25.23
N LEU A 384 -5.25 -9.69 24.24
CA LEU A 384 -6.05 -8.49 24.49
C LEU A 384 -7.52 -8.84 24.76
N HIS A 385 -8.04 -8.39 25.90
CA HIS A 385 -9.40 -8.63 26.35
C HIS A 385 -10.21 -7.34 26.44
N ASP A 386 -9.71 -6.34 27.18
CA ASP A 386 -10.34 -5.03 27.35
C ASP A 386 -10.51 -4.31 26.00
N THR A 387 -11.75 -4.03 25.60
CA THR A 387 -12.05 -3.40 24.31
C THR A 387 -11.91 -1.88 24.34
N VAL A 388 -11.62 -1.30 23.18
CA VAL A 388 -11.82 0.13 22.88
C VAL A 388 -12.61 0.25 21.57
N ARG A 389 -13.72 1.00 21.59
CA ARG A 389 -14.65 1.17 20.48
C ARG A 389 -14.39 2.49 19.78
N ILE A 390 -14.03 2.45 18.50
CA ILE A 390 -13.79 3.65 17.69
C ILE A 390 -14.78 3.71 16.54
N ALA A 391 -15.61 4.75 16.49
CA ALA A 391 -16.50 5.02 15.37
C ALA A 391 -15.70 5.64 14.22
N MET A 392 -15.60 4.94 13.09
CA MET A 392 -14.98 5.46 11.87
C MET A 392 -16.08 6.02 10.95
N VAL A 393 -16.15 7.35 10.87
CA VAL A 393 -17.22 8.08 10.18
C VAL A 393 -16.83 8.32 8.72
N GLY A 394 -17.08 7.32 7.88
CA GLY A 394 -16.47 7.19 6.55
C GLY A 394 -17.41 7.42 5.36
N LYS A 395 -16.82 7.49 4.15
CA LYS A 395 -17.52 7.51 2.85
C LYS A 395 -17.58 6.12 2.19
N TYR A 396 -16.67 5.22 2.58
CA TYR A 396 -16.40 3.91 1.99
C TYR A 396 -16.59 2.75 2.99
N THR A 397 -17.59 2.82 3.87
CA THR A 397 -17.78 1.86 4.99
C THR A 397 -18.00 0.40 4.57
N GLY A 398 -18.40 0.14 3.32
CA GLY A 398 -18.56 -1.21 2.78
C GLY A 398 -17.28 -1.91 2.32
N LEU A 399 -16.13 -1.20 2.28
CA LEU A 399 -14.85 -1.74 1.83
C LEU A 399 -13.73 -1.33 2.79
N SER A 400 -13.22 -2.29 3.57
CA SER A 400 -12.13 -2.07 4.54
C SER A 400 -10.87 -1.46 3.91
N ASP A 401 -10.63 -1.82 2.65
CA ASP A 401 -9.35 -1.61 2.00
C ASP A 401 -9.21 -0.17 1.50
N SER A 402 -10.32 0.59 1.38
CA SER A 402 -10.34 2.04 1.18
C SER A 402 -9.75 2.84 2.35
N TYR A 403 -9.58 2.22 3.52
CA TYR A 403 -9.07 2.84 4.76
C TYR A 403 -8.01 1.97 5.46
N LEU A 404 -7.30 1.12 4.70
CA LEU A 404 -6.43 0.09 5.27
C LEU A 404 -5.34 0.65 6.19
N SER A 405 -4.70 1.76 5.82
CA SER A 405 -3.68 2.44 6.62
C SER A 405 -4.24 2.96 7.94
N VAL A 406 -5.41 3.58 7.92
CA VAL A 406 -6.11 4.06 9.12
C VAL A 406 -6.41 2.89 10.06
N LEU A 407 -6.89 1.76 9.53
CA LEU A 407 -7.12 0.53 10.29
C LEU A 407 -5.83 -0.04 10.88
N LYS A 408 -4.73 -0.12 10.11
CA LYS A 408 -3.43 -0.57 10.65
C LYS A 408 -2.88 0.40 11.69
N ALA A 409 -3.09 1.71 11.53
CA ALA A 409 -2.62 2.71 12.49
C ALA A 409 -3.38 2.66 13.82
N LEU A 410 -4.71 2.51 13.78
CA LEU A 410 -5.54 2.19 14.97
C LEU A 410 -5.08 0.89 15.63
N LEU A 411 -4.81 -0.16 14.84
CA LEU A 411 -4.36 -1.47 15.35
C LEU A 411 -2.99 -1.40 16.04
N HIS A 412 -2.03 -0.64 15.48
CA HIS A 412 -0.73 -0.43 16.12
C HIS A 412 -0.90 0.29 17.47
N ALA A 413 -1.68 1.38 17.50
CA ALA A 413 -1.94 2.15 18.70
C ALA A 413 -2.73 1.35 19.77
N SER A 414 -3.68 0.50 19.37
CA SER A 414 -4.47 -0.30 20.31
C SER A 414 -3.63 -1.38 20.98
N VAL A 415 -2.72 -2.02 20.25
CA VAL A 415 -1.82 -3.03 20.80
C VAL A 415 -0.81 -2.42 21.76
N ASP A 416 -0.31 -1.21 21.48
CA ASP A 416 0.57 -0.49 22.38
C ASP A 416 -0.15 -0.09 23.68
N CYS A 417 -1.32 0.55 23.56
CA CYS A 417 -2.22 0.91 24.66
C CYS A 417 -2.92 -0.29 25.36
N ARG A 418 -2.58 -1.54 24.98
CA ARG A 418 -3.12 -2.80 25.52
C ARG A 418 -4.65 -2.94 25.46
N ARG A 419 -5.29 -2.37 24.43
CA ARG A 419 -6.74 -2.48 24.18
C ARG A 419 -7.04 -3.25 22.90
N LYS A 420 -8.05 -4.12 22.97
CA LYS A 420 -8.62 -4.82 21.82
C LYS A 420 -9.46 -3.83 20.99
N LEU A 421 -8.95 -3.46 19.81
CA LEU A 421 -9.67 -2.56 18.92
C LEU A 421 -11.00 -3.16 18.44
N VAL A 422 -12.07 -2.38 18.54
CA VAL A 422 -13.34 -2.58 17.85
C VAL A 422 -13.57 -1.33 17.00
N VAL A 423 -13.77 -1.50 15.69
CA VAL A 423 -14.08 -0.40 14.78
C VAL A 423 -15.57 -0.49 14.41
N ASP A 424 -16.33 0.52 14.78
CA ASP A 424 -17.72 0.66 14.37
C ASP A 424 -17.76 1.51 13.09
N TRP A 425 -18.22 0.91 12.00
CA TRP A 425 -18.31 1.59 10.70
C TRP A 425 -19.58 2.44 10.63
N VAL A 426 -19.42 3.76 10.63
CA VAL A 426 -20.54 4.71 10.56
C VAL A 426 -20.53 5.38 9.18
N ALA A 427 -21.53 5.10 8.37
CA ALA A 427 -21.66 5.74 7.06
C ALA A 427 -22.02 7.22 7.25
N SER A 428 -21.20 8.11 6.70
CA SER A 428 -21.35 9.55 6.91
C SER A 428 -22.59 10.16 6.25
N THR A 429 -23.21 9.49 5.28
CA THR A 429 -24.55 9.83 4.77
C THR A 429 -25.63 9.58 5.82
N ASP A 430 -25.53 8.47 6.53
CA ASP A 430 -26.61 7.94 7.35
C ASP A 430 -26.78 8.74 8.66
N LEU A 431 -25.86 9.64 8.98
CA LEU A 431 -25.98 10.61 10.08
C LEU A 431 -26.79 11.87 9.69
N GLU A 432 -27.14 12.06 8.42
CA GLU A 432 -27.74 13.30 7.90
C GLU A 432 -29.28 13.32 8.09
N ASP A 433 -29.85 14.52 8.32
CA ASP A 433 -31.27 14.71 8.64
C ASP A 433 -32.22 14.26 7.50
N SER A 434 -31.73 14.19 6.27
CA SER A 434 -32.42 13.58 5.13
C SER A 434 -32.65 12.08 5.35
N THR A 435 -31.62 11.35 5.79
CA THR A 435 -31.72 9.90 6.08
C THR A 435 -32.58 9.62 7.31
N ALA A 436 -32.74 10.58 8.23
CA ALA A 436 -33.73 10.49 9.31
C ALA A 436 -35.18 10.38 8.80
N VAL A 437 -35.45 10.86 7.58
CA VAL A 437 -36.76 10.76 6.91
C VAL A 437 -36.78 9.60 5.91
N GLU A 438 -35.72 9.43 5.11
CA GLU A 438 -35.65 8.44 4.02
C GLU A 438 -35.42 7.00 4.50
N ALA A 439 -34.59 6.80 5.53
CA ALA A 439 -34.28 5.49 6.10
C ALA A 439 -34.06 5.57 7.63
N PRO A 440 -35.14 5.75 8.42
CA PRO A 440 -35.05 6.02 9.86
C PRO A 440 -34.27 4.98 10.67
N ASP A 441 -34.35 3.70 10.29
CA ASP A 441 -33.62 2.61 10.96
C ASP A 441 -32.11 2.66 10.71
N ALA A 442 -31.68 3.06 9.50
CA ALA A 442 -30.27 3.27 9.17
C ALA A 442 -29.73 4.47 9.94
N TYR A 443 -30.47 5.59 9.94
CA TYR A 443 -30.12 6.79 10.68
C TYR A 443 -29.99 6.53 12.18
N LYS A 444 -30.97 5.84 12.77
CA LYS A 444 -30.93 5.44 14.17
C LYS A 444 -29.70 4.56 14.46
N THR A 445 -29.44 3.56 13.63
CA THR A 445 -28.30 2.64 13.80
C THR A 445 -26.97 3.37 13.73
N ALA A 446 -26.79 4.27 12.75
CA ALA A 446 -25.58 5.08 12.60
C ALA A 446 -25.34 5.98 13.83
N TRP A 447 -26.40 6.63 14.33
CA TRP A 447 -26.32 7.46 15.53
C TRP A 447 -26.14 6.67 16.84
N ASP A 448 -26.72 5.48 16.97
CA ASP A 448 -26.55 4.64 18.16
C ASP A 448 -25.14 4.03 18.21
N LEU A 449 -24.54 3.69 17.05
CA LEU A 449 -23.11 3.34 16.94
C LEU A 449 -22.21 4.52 17.31
N LEU A 450 -22.47 5.72 16.78
CA LEU A 450 -21.68 6.92 17.06
C LEU A 450 -21.70 7.31 18.55
N LYS A 451 -22.86 7.19 19.21
CA LYS A 451 -23.02 7.45 20.66
C LYS A 451 -22.43 6.34 21.55
N GLY A 452 -22.29 5.13 21.01
CA GLY A 452 -21.76 3.95 21.69
C GLY A 452 -20.26 3.71 21.53
N ALA A 453 -19.52 4.71 21.02
CA ALA A 453 -18.07 4.64 20.81
C ALA A 453 -17.30 5.45 21.86
N ASP A 454 -16.13 4.94 22.26
CA ASP A 454 -15.21 5.57 23.20
C ASP A 454 -14.40 6.70 22.53
N GLY A 455 -14.33 6.71 21.20
CA GLY A 455 -13.71 7.74 20.38
C GLY A 455 -14.22 7.75 18.94
N ILE A 456 -14.03 8.87 18.24
CA ILE A 456 -14.53 9.13 16.89
C ILE A 456 -13.36 9.49 15.98
N LEU A 457 -13.30 8.88 14.80
CA LEU A 457 -12.31 9.17 13.77
C LEU A 457 -13.01 9.56 12.46
N VAL A 458 -12.67 10.74 11.93
CA VAL A 458 -13.09 11.19 10.59
C VAL A 458 -11.86 11.13 9.67
N PRO A 459 -11.80 10.14 8.76
CA PRO A 459 -10.63 9.94 7.89
C PRO A 459 -10.65 10.92 6.70
N GLY A 460 -9.59 10.85 5.89
CA GLY A 460 -9.53 11.55 4.61
C GLY A 460 -10.67 11.17 3.65
N GLY A 461 -10.91 12.03 2.66
CA GLY A 461 -11.92 11.84 1.62
C GLY A 461 -11.87 12.97 0.59
N PHE A 462 -12.80 12.94 -0.36
CA PHE A 462 -12.95 13.95 -1.41
C PHE A 462 -14.43 14.10 -1.79
N GLY A 463 -14.83 15.29 -2.22
CA GLY A 463 -16.18 15.63 -2.64
C GLY A 463 -17.21 15.73 -1.51
N ASP A 464 -18.38 16.24 -1.89
CA ASP A 464 -19.54 16.61 -1.07
C ASP A 464 -20.23 15.46 -0.31
N ARG A 465 -20.28 14.23 -0.86
CA ARG A 465 -21.10 13.14 -0.31
C ARG A 465 -20.80 12.83 1.17
N GLY A 466 -21.80 13.00 2.02
CA GLY A 466 -21.74 12.76 3.46
C GLY A 466 -20.95 13.81 4.23
N VAL A 467 -20.75 15.02 3.69
CA VAL A 467 -20.03 16.10 4.40
C VAL A 467 -20.80 16.60 5.62
N GLN A 468 -22.14 16.70 5.56
CA GLN A 468 -22.92 17.20 6.70
C GLN A 468 -22.91 16.20 7.86
N GLY A 469 -22.99 14.90 7.60
CA GLY A 469 -22.90 13.89 8.66
C GLY A 469 -21.52 13.81 9.32
N LYS A 470 -20.43 14.14 8.60
CA LYS A 470 -19.10 14.32 9.21
C LYS A 470 -19.06 15.56 10.12
N ILE A 471 -19.70 16.67 9.72
CA ILE A 471 -19.86 17.88 10.56
C ILE A 471 -20.67 17.54 11.81
N LEU A 472 -21.78 16.80 11.69
CA LEU A 472 -22.60 16.34 12.82
C LEU A 472 -21.82 15.43 13.79
N ALA A 473 -20.95 14.55 13.26
CA ALA A 473 -20.09 13.72 14.09
C ALA A 473 -19.01 14.52 14.84
N ALA A 474 -18.35 15.48 14.17
CA ALA A 474 -17.38 16.38 14.81
C ALA A 474 -18.04 17.25 15.90
N LYS A 475 -19.26 17.75 15.63
CA LYS A 475 -20.08 18.49 16.59
C LYS A 475 -20.42 17.64 17.81
N TYR A 476 -20.92 16.41 17.59
CA TYR A 476 -21.25 15.48 18.67
C TYR A 476 -20.02 15.19 19.53
N ALA A 477 -18.86 14.97 18.91
CA ALA A 477 -17.61 14.78 19.62
C ALA A 477 -17.26 15.99 20.51
N ARG A 478 -17.21 17.20 19.93
CA ARG A 478 -16.94 18.46 20.63
C ARG A 478 -17.90 18.71 21.80
N GLU A 479 -19.20 18.53 21.59
CA GLU A 479 -20.26 18.85 22.56
C GLU A 479 -20.46 17.79 23.65
N LYS A 480 -20.04 16.53 23.41
CA LYS A 480 -20.04 15.45 24.41
C LYS A 480 -18.65 15.13 24.94
N ASN A 481 -17.65 15.94 24.59
CA ASN A 481 -16.26 15.79 25.00
C ASN A 481 -15.67 14.41 24.63
N VAL A 482 -16.13 13.79 23.53
CA VAL A 482 -15.73 12.43 23.11
C VAL A 482 -14.45 12.52 22.27
N PRO A 483 -13.38 11.76 22.59
CA PRO A 483 -12.12 11.76 21.87
C PRO A 483 -12.26 11.77 20.34
N TYR A 484 -11.68 12.77 19.68
CA TYR A 484 -11.80 13.01 18.24
C TYR A 484 -10.44 13.06 17.55
N LEU A 485 -10.33 12.36 16.41
CA LEU A 485 -9.23 12.51 15.46
C LEU A 485 -9.77 12.80 14.04
N GLY A 486 -9.50 13.99 13.52
CA GLY A 486 -9.76 14.35 12.13
C GLY A 486 -8.48 14.24 11.28
N ILE A 487 -8.54 13.53 10.15
CA ILE A 487 -7.39 13.34 9.25
C ILE A 487 -7.68 13.96 7.89
N CYS A 488 -6.80 14.84 7.42
CA CYS A 488 -6.93 15.57 6.16
C CYS A 488 -8.29 16.28 6.06
N LEU A 489 -9.24 15.74 5.29
CA LEU A 489 -10.64 16.19 5.29
C LEU A 489 -11.25 16.26 6.70
N GLY A 490 -10.93 15.33 7.60
CA GLY A 490 -11.43 15.36 8.97
C GLY A 490 -11.02 16.62 9.75
N MET A 491 -9.82 17.16 9.51
CA MET A 491 -9.42 18.45 10.10
C MET A 491 -10.25 19.60 9.52
N GLN A 492 -10.45 19.62 8.19
CA GLN A 492 -11.22 20.64 7.48
C GLN A 492 -12.69 20.66 7.92
N ILE A 493 -13.28 19.47 8.10
CA ILE A 493 -14.64 19.30 8.66
C ILE A 493 -14.73 19.90 10.06
N ALA A 494 -13.76 19.65 10.93
CA ALA A 494 -13.75 20.20 12.29
C ALA A 494 -13.62 21.73 12.31
N VAL A 495 -12.85 22.33 11.39
CA VAL A 495 -12.76 23.79 11.21
C VAL A 495 -14.11 24.38 10.76
N VAL A 496 -14.77 23.77 9.77
CA VAL A 496 -16.12 24.19 9.31
C VAL A 496 -17.18 24.01 10.39
N GLU A 497 -17.11 22.93 11.17
CA GLU A 497 -17.99 22.68 12.32
C GLU A 497 -17.86 23.78 13.38
N TYR A 498 -16.62 24.15 13.75
CA TYR A 498 -16.32 25.17 14.74
C TYR A 498 -16.83 26.56 14.30
N ALA A 499 -16.61 26.91 13.03
CA ALA A 499 -17.13 28.15 12.46
C ALA A 499 -18.66 28.23 12.57
N ARG A 500 -19.36 27.17 12.16
CA ARG A 500 -20.83 27.12 12.18
C ARG A 500 -21.43 27.18 13.58
N HIS A 501 -20.86 26.46 14.55
CA HIS A 501 -21.52 26.22 15.85
C HIS A 501 -20.90 26.95 17.04
N VAL A 502 -19.65 27.39 16.96
CA VAL A 502 -18.99 28.17 18.04
C VAL A 502 -18.91 29.64 17.66
N MET A 503 -18.54 29.94 16.40
CA MET A 503 -18.46 31.32 15.88
C MET A 503 -19.79 31.82 15.31
N ASN A 504 -20.82 30.95 15.22
CA ASN A 504 -22.16 31.24 14.67
C ASN A 504 -22.17 31.65 13.18
N LEU A 505 -21.09 31.33 12.45
CA LEU A 505 -20.94 31.59 11.02
C LEU A 505 -21.65 30.47 10.22
N THR A 506 -22.97 30.50 10.16
CA THR A 506 -23.79 29.40 9.60
C THR A 506 -23.52 29.11 8.12
N ASP A 507 -23.13 30.12 7.34
CA ASP A 507 -22.76 30.04 5.92
C ASP A 507 -21.36 29.41 5.69
N ALA A 508 -20.56 29.23 6.75
CA ALA A 508 -19.18 28.76 6.67
C ALA A 508 -19.05 27.42 5.93
N ASN A 509 -18.12 27.34 4.99
CA ASN A 509 -17.90 26.12 4.21
C ASN A 509 -16.47 26.01 3.65
N SER A 510 -16.18 24.87 3.02
CA SER A 510 -15.04 24.69 2.12
C SER A 510 -15.44 25.04 0.68
N THR A 511 -14.56 25.72 -0.06
CA THR A 511 -14.76 25.95 -1.50
C THR A 511 -14.61 24.69 -2.36
N GLU A 512 -14.31 23.53 -1.76
CA GLU A 512 -14.49 22.21 -2.41
C GLU A 512 -15.99 21.82 -2.52
N PHE A 513 -16.81 22.19 -1.54
CA PHE A 513 -18.21 21.74 -1.43
C PHE A 513 -19.21 22.84 -1.79
N ASP A 514 -18.88 24.09 -1.49
CA ASP A 514 -19.65 25.27 -1.91
C ASP A 514 -18.69 26.38 -2.39
N PRO A 515 -18.49 26.52 -3.71
CA PRO A 515 -17.68 27.60 -4.26
C PRO A 515 -18.26 29.02 -4.06
N ASN A 516 -19.50 29.15 -3.58
CA ASN A 516 -20.22 30.43 -3.45
C ASN A 516 -20.39 30.89 -1.98
N THR A 517 -19.88 30.14 -1.01
CA THR A 517 -19.90 30.54 0.41
C THR A 517 -19.29 31.93 0.60
N LYS A 518 -19.95 32.77 1.40
CA LYS A 518 -19.46 34.09 1.81
C LYS A 518 -18.46 34.00 2.95
N THR A 519 -18.31 32.82 3.54
CA THR A 519 -17.40 32.55 4.66
C THR A 519 -16.53 31.32 4.35
N PRO A 520 -15.62 31.42 3.36
CA PRO A 520 -14.76 30.32 2.93
C PRO A 520 -13.69 30.04 3.99
N CYS A 521 -13.99 29.12 4.91
CA CYS A 521 -13.10 28.70 5.99
C CYS A 521 -11.97 27.79 5.51
N VAL A 522 -12.20 27.10 4.39
CA VAL A 522 -11.24 26.20 3.73
C VAL A 522 -11.22 26.54 2.25
N ILE A 523 -10.02 26.77 1.69
CA ILE A 523 -9.80 27.33 0.36
C ILE A 523 -8.77 26.54 -0.44
N PHE A 524 -8.87 26.61 -1.77
CA PHE A 524 -7.93 25.97 -2.69
C PHE A 524 -6.57 26.69 -2.68
N MET A 525 -5.55 26.05 -2.11
CA MET A 525 -4.20 26.61 -1.91
C MET A 525 -3.11 25.66 -2.43
N PRO A 526 -3.11 25.38 -3.75
CA PRO A 526 -2.27 24.36 -4.38
C PRO A 526 -0.76 24.63 -4.25
N GLU A 527 0.03 23.56 -4.33
CA GLU A 527 1.47 23.63 -4.59
C GLU A 527 1.73 23.34 -6.07
N GLY A 528 2.64 24.10 -6.71
CA GLY A 528 2.97 23.93 -8.13
C GLY A 528 2.50 25.08 -9.03
N SER A 529 2.60 24.89 -10.35
CA SER A 529 2.27 25.94 -11.33
C SER A 529 0.79 25.95 -11.70
N LYS A 530 0.20 27.15 -11.74
CA LYS A 530 -1.15 27.38 -12.30
C LYS A 530 -1.26 27.03 -13.80
N THR A 531 -0.15 26.79 -14.50
CA THR A 531 -0.13 26.45 -15.93
C THR A 531 -0.22 24.95 -16.24
N HIS A 532 -0.01 24.08 -15.24
CA HIS A 532 0.02 22.63 -15.45
C HIS A 532 -1.11 21.94 -14.68
N MET A 533 -2.17 21.56 -15.39
CA MET A 533 -3.27 20.78 -14.84
C MET A 533 -2.74 19.42 -14.34
N GLY A 534 -3.13 19.03 -13.13
CA GLY A 534 -2.73 17.77 -12.48
C GLY A 534 -1.70 17.95 -11.36
N ALA A 535 -0.60 18.67 -11.60
CA ALA A 535 0.49 18.86 -10.64
C ALA A 535 0.22 20.03 -9.65
N THR A 536 -0.92 19.98 -8.96
CA THR A 536 -1.41 21.05 -8.05
C THR A 536 -1.63 20.62 -6.60
N MET A 537 -1.30 19.36 -6.24
CA MET A 537 -1.55 18.78 -4.91
C MET A 537 -0.33 18.91 -3.99
N ARG A 538 -0.56 19.26 -2.71
CA ARG A 538 0.47 19.15 -1.65
C ARG A 538 0.67 17.66 -1.35
N LEU A 539 1.81 17.14 -1.79
CA LEU A 539 2.12 15.70 -1.85
C LEU A 539 3.44 15.33 -1.17
N GLY A 540 3.43 14.18 -0.49
CA GLY A 540 4.63 13.58 0.08
C GLY A 540 5.01 14.14 1.44
N SER A 541 6.27 13.95 1.85
CA SER A 541 6.75 14.46 3.13
C SER A 541 6.83 15.99 3.11
N ARG A 542 6.26 16.65 4.13
CA ARG A 542 6.45 18.07 4.43
C ARG A 542 6.68 18.23 5.93
N ARG A 543 7.30 19.35 6.30
CA ARG A 543 7.73 19.65 7.66
C ARG A 543 6.71 20.52 8.38
N THR A 544 6.14 19.99 9.46
CA THR A 544 5.16 20.68 10.31
C THR A 544 5.86 21.12 11.59
N PHE A 545 5.86 22.43 11.86
CA PHE A 545 6.48 23.01 13.05
C PHE A 545 5.44 23.24 14.14
N PHE A 546 5.73 22.77 15.36
CA PHE A 546 4.91 23.10 16.52
C PHE A 546 5.16 24.56 16.91
N LYS A 547 4.09 25.35 16.97
CA LYS A 547 4.13 26.76 17.41
C LYS A 547 3.79 26.89 18.90
N ILE A 548 3.09 25.89 19.46
CA ILE A 548 2.77 25.78 20.89
C ILE A 548 3.41 24.50 21.41
N ALA A 549 4.42 24.62 22.28
CA ALA A 549 5.12 23.46 22.83
C ALA A 549 4.25 22.65 23.81
N ASP A 550 3.39 23.33 24.59
CA ASP A 550 2.57 22.71 25.64
C ASP A 550 1.24 22.09 25.14
N CYS A 551 1.15 21.76 23.84
CA CYS A 551 -0.04 21.11 23.25
C CYS A 551 -0.02 19.58 23.39
N LYS A 552 -1.17 18.91 23.21
CA LYS A 552 -1.28 17.45 23.34
C LYS A 552 -0.46 16.74 22.26
N SER A 553 -0.47 17.28 21.03
CA SER A 553 0.23 16.73 19.87
C SER A 553 1.76 16.78 20.03
N SER A 554 2.33 17.93 20.41
CA SER A 554 3.78 18.07 20.62
C SER A 554 4.28 17.07 21.67
N LYS A 555 3.57 16.93 22.79
CA LYS A 555 3.86 15.94 23.84
C LYS A 555 3.83 14.51 23.33
N LEU A 556 2.81 14.13 22.55
CA LEU A 556 2.72 12.79 21.93
C LEU A 556 3.88 12.53 20.95
N TYR A 557 4.32 13.53 20.21
CA TYR A 557 5.52 13.47 19.35
C TYR A 557 6.85 13.69 20.12
N GLY A 558 6.85 13.69 21.45
CA GLY A 558 8.06 13.74 22.29
C GLY A 558 8.68 15.14 22.47
N ASN A 559 7.87 16.19 22.40
CA ASN A 559 8.26 17.61 22.54
C ASN A 559 9.31 18.09 21.50
N VAL A 560 9.33 17.45 20.32
CA VAL A 560 10.16 17.89 19.18
C VAL A 560 9.66 19.24 18.62
N THR A 561 10.56 20.03 18.03
CA THR A 561 10.19 21.34 17.44
C THR A 561 9.46 21.23 16.10
N TYR A 562 9.63 20.12 15.39
CA TYR A 562 8.94 19.82 14.15
C TYR A 562 8.81 18.30 13.93
N VAL A 563 7.90 17.92 13.05
CA VAL A 563 7.75 16.56 12.50
C VAL A 563 7.73 16.61 10.98
N ASP A 564 8.20 15.56 10.34
CA ASP A 564 8.06 15.37 8.88
C ASP A 564 6.97 14.33 8.62
N GLU A 565 5.83 14.74 8.08
CA GLU A 565 4.62 13.91 7.89
C GLU A 565 4.13 13.93 6.42
N ARG A 566 3.30 12.96 6.01
CA ARG A 566 2.91 12.77 4.60
C ARG A 566 1.58 13.45 4.26
N HIS A 567 1.55 14.20 3.16
CA HIS A 567 0.41 15.03 2.75
C HIS A 567 -0.19 14.53 1.43
N ARG A 568 -1.51 14.69 1.26
CA ARG A 568 -2.28 14.37 0.03
C ARG A 568 -3.55 15.23 -0.10
N HIS A 569 -3.40 16.55 -0.31
CA HIS A 569 -4.56 17.46 -0.37
C HIS A 569 -4.33 18.69 -1.28
N ARG A 570 -5.43 19.37 -1.59
CA ARG A 570 -5.49 20.56 -2.48
C ARG A 570 -6.09 21.81 -1.81
N TYR A 571 -6.78 21.60 -0.69
CA TYR A 571 -7.44 22.63 0.09
C TYR A 571 -6.75 22.76 1.45
N GLU A 572 -6.77 23.97 2.01
CA GLU A 572 -6.12 24.37 3.26
C GLU A 572 -7.09 25.25 4.06
N VAL A 573 -6.88 25.41 5.37
CA VAL A 573 -7.58 26.42 6.18
C VAL A 573 -7.26 27.82 5.64
N ASN A 574 -8.27 28.68 5.50
CA ASN A 574 -8.11 30.05 5.03
C ASN A 574 -7.25 30.86 6.02
N PRO A 575 -6.04 31.33 5.65
CA PRO A 575 -5.14 32.02 6.56
C PRO A 575 -5.72 33.34 7.09
N ASP A 576 -6.60 33.99 6.34
CA ASP A 576 -7.17 35.28 6.71
C ASP A 576 -8.15 35.15 7.89
N MET A 577 -8.78 33.98 8.05
CA MET A 577 -9.70 33.67 9.16
C MET A 577 -9.01 33.07 10.40
N VAL A 578 -7.74 32.68 10.31
CA VAL A 578 -7.00 32.04 11.41
C VAL A 578 -7.04 32.84 12.72
N PRO A 579 -6.89 34.19 12.73
CA PRO A 579 -7.01 34.97 13.96
C PRO A 579 -8.41 34.90 14.59
N GLU A 580 -9.47 34.78 13.80
CA GLU A 580 -10.85 34.67 14.31
C GLU A 580 -11.07 33.32 15.00
N PHE A 581 -10.57 32.23 14.41
CA PHE A 581 -10.57 30.89 15.02
C PHE A 581 -9.74 30.82 16.31
N GLU A 582 -8.53 31.40 16.32
CA GLU A 582 -7.67 31.43 17.50
C GLU A 582 -8.31 32.24 18.64
N ASN A 583 -8.94 33.39 18.34
CA ASN A 583 -9.72 34.17 19.30
C ASN A 583 -10.98 33.44 19.81
N ALA A 584 -11.62 32.63 18.96
CA ALA A 584 -12.78 31.82 19.34
C ALA A 584 -12.42 30.58 20.18
N GLY A 585 -11.13 30.20 20.25
CA GLY A 585 -10.62 29.12 21.09
C GLY A 585 -10.18 27.85 20.36
N LEU A 586 -10.12 27.85 19.03
CA LEU A 586 -9.55 26.76 18.22
C LEU A 586 -8.07 27.07 17.94
N GLN A 587 -7.15 26.27 18.48
CA GLN A 587 -5.71 26.54 18.38
C GLN A 587 -5.07 25.79 17.22
N PHE A 588 -4.34 26.50 16.34
CA PHE A 588 -3.52 25.89 15.29
C PHE A 588 -2.11 25.62 15.82
N VAL A 589 -1.95 24.53 16.56
CA VAL A 589 -0.72 24.17 17.29
C VAL A 589 0.45 23.81 16.38
N GLY A 590 0.17 23.32 15.16
CA GLY A 590 1.14 22.99 14.12
C GLY A 590 0.90 23.78 12.85
N LYS A 591 1.94 24.34 12.25
CA LYS A 591 1.89 25.14 10.99
C LYS A 591 3.05 24.76 10.07
N ASP A 592 2.96 25.08 8.77
CA ASP A 592 4.05 24.80 7.81
C ASP A 592 5.31 25.64 8.07
N ASP A 593 6.34 25.41 7.25
CA ASP A 593 7.60 26.17 7.23
C ASP A 593 7.37 27.66 6.92
N THR A 594 6.42 27.97 6.04
CA THR A 594 6.01 29.36 5.75
C THR A 594 5.16 30.00 6.86
N GLY A 595 4.62 29.19 7.78
CA GLY A 595 3.66 29.61 8.80
C GLY A 595 2.27 29.98 8.27
N ARG A 596 2.01 29.79 6.96
CA ARG A 596 0.74 30.16 6.31
C ARG A 596 -0.27 29.03 6.27
N ARG A 597 0.18 27.77 6.22
CA ARG A 597 -0.72 26.61 6.31
C ARG A 597 -0.85 26.16 7.76
N MET A 598 -2.07 25.83 8.14
CA MET A 598 -2.36 25.26 9.45
C MET A 598 -2.42 23.74 9.30
N GLU A 599 -1.57 23.04 10.04
CA GLU A 599 -1.32 21.60 9.84
C GLU A 599 -1.90 20.74 10.96
N ILE A 600 -2.06 21.31 12.16
CA ILE A 600 -2.68 20.63 13.32
C ILE A 600 -3.56 21.62 14.09
N ILE A 601 -4.81 21.22 14.36
CA ILE A 601 -5.74 21.91 15.28
C ILE A 601 -5.88 21.17 16.60
N GLU A 602 -6.07 21.92 17.70
CA GLU A 602 -6.52 21.40 19.00
C GLU A 602 -7.61 22.27 19.61
N ILE A 603 -8.51 21.65 20.37
CA ILE A 603 -9.36 22.33 21.36
C ILE A 603 -8.77 22.07 22.76
N PRO A 604 -8.18 23.08 23.43
CA PRO A 604 -7.42 22.87 24.68
C PRO A 604 -8.24 22.20 25.79
N ASN A 605 -9.46 22.70 26.04
CA ASN A 605 -10.34 22.26 27.13
C ASN A 605 -11.06 20.92 26.87
N HIS A 606 -10.83 20.28 25.72
CA HIS A 606 -11.42 19.00 25.36
C HIS A 606 -10.43 17.85 25.64
N ARG A 607 -10.93 16.70 26.14
CA ARG A 607 -10.14 15.51 26.53
C ARG A 607 -9.09 15.16 25.48
N TYR A 608 -9.57 14.91 24.26
CA TYR A 608 -8.74 14.82 23.06
C TYR A 608 -9.56 15.27 21.86
N PHE A 609 -9.21 16.40 21.24
CA PHE A 609 -9.81 16.83 19.98
C PHE A 609 -8.67 17.35 19.14
N VAL A 610 -8.20 16.52 18.22
CA VAL A 610 -7.08 16.82 17.33
C VAL A 610 -7.54 16.65 15.90
N GLY A 611 -7.18 17.59 15.05
CA GLY A 611 -7.24 17.39 13.59
C GLY A 611 -5.86 17.63 13.00
N ALA A 612 -5.45 16.80 12.05
CA ALA A 612 -4.21 16.95 11.30
C ALA A 612 -4.51 17.02 9.80
N GLN A 613 -3.85 17.93 9.08
CA GLN A 613 -4.02 18.11 7.63
C GLN A 613 -3.25 17.06 6.82
N PHE A 614 -2.17 16.53 7.40
CA PHE A 614 -1.41 15.37 6.93
C PHE A 614 -2.09 14.03 7.27
N HIS A 615 -1.50 12.94 6.77
CA HIS A 615 -1.93 11.55 6.93
C HIS A 615 -0.98 10.78 7.89
N PRO A 616 -1.19 10.87 9.22
CA PRO A 616 -0.37 10.17 10.23
C PRO A 616 -0.37 8.63 10.10
N GLU A 617 -1.32 8.05 9.36
CA GLU A 617 -1.49 6.62 9.14
C GLU A 617 -0.43 5.99 8.21
N PHE A 618 0.18 6.78 7.32
CA PHE A 618 1.19 6.27 6.38
C PHE A 618 2.54 6.02 7.06
N LYS A 619 2.88 6.80 8.09
CA LYS A 619 4.13 6.67 8.87
C LYS A 619 4.01 5.77 10.11
N SER A 620 2.80 5.36 10.49
CA SER A 620 2.59 4.35 11.55
C SER A 620 3.31 3.03 11.23
N ARG A 621 4.07 2.48 12.20
CA ARG A 621 4.74 1.17 12.15
C ARG A 621 4.29 0.29 13.33
N PRO A 622 4.34 -1.05 13.26
CA PRO A 622 3.99 -1.91 14.39
C PRO A 622 4.85 -1.65 15.65
N SER A 623 6.11 -1.21 15.45
CA SER A 623 7.09 -0.88 16.49
C SER A 623 7.15 0.60 16.86
N LYS A 624 6.47 1.46 16.10
CA LYS A 624 6.43 2.91 16.24
C LYS A 624 5.01 3.36 15.84
N PRO A 625 3.99 3.11 16.68
CA PRO A 625 2.62 3.51 16.38
C PRO A 625 2.55 5.02 16.19
N SER A 626 1.72 5.48 15.25
CA SER A 626 1.62 6.91 14.94
C SER A 626 1.08 7.70 16.15
N PRO A 627 1.76 8.76 16.64
CA PRO A 627 1.44 9.40 17.92
C PRO A 627 0.02 9.94 18.05
N LEU A 628 -0.58 10.45 16.95
CA LEU A 628 -1.96 10.94 16.99
C LEU A 628 -3.01 9.81 17.08
N PHE A 629 -2.67 8.60 16.64
CA PHE A 629 -3.50 7.41 16.87
C PHE A 629 -3.32 6.87 18.29
N VAL A 630 -2.10 6.91 18.84
CA VAL A 630 -1.86 6.59 20.26
C VAL A 630 -2.65 7.54 21.16
N GLY A 631 -2.60 8.85 20.88
CA GLY A 631 -3.39 9.87 21.59
C GLY A 631 -4.89 9.59 21.58
N LEU A 632 -5.47 9.24 20.43
CA LEU A 632 -6.89 8.88 20.32
C LEU A 632 -7.24 7.66 21.17
N ILE A 633 -6.50 6.56 21.05
CA ILE A 633 -6.77 5.32 21.81
C ILE A 633 -6.53 5.52 23.31
N ALA A 634 -5.48 6.25 23.70
CA ALA A 634 -5.20 6.55 25.09
C ALA A 634 -6.30 7.43 25.70
N ALA A 635 -6.83 8.41 24.96
CA ALA A 635 -7.95 9.24 25.40
C ALA A 635 -9.26 8.44 25.52
N ALA A 636 -9.57 7.62 24.52
CA ALA A 636 -10.75 6.74 24.51
C ALA A 636 -10.72 5.73 25.68
N SER A 637 -9.55 5.24 26.04
CA SER A 637 -9.39 4.20 27.07
C SER A 637 -8.95 4.68 28.46
N GLY A 638 -8.98 6.00 28.70
CA GLY A 638 -8.69 6.62 30.01
C GLY A 638 -7.20 6.64 30.41
N GLN A 639 -6.28 6.51 29.45
CA GLN A 639 -4.84 6.39 29.65
C GLN A 639 -4.02 7.62 29.21
N LEU A 640 -4.66 8.65 28.62
CA LEU A 640 -3.97 9.77 27.98
C LEU A 640 -2.97 10.50 28.90
N ASP A 641 -3.37 10.88 30.11
CA ASP A 641 -2.50 11.65 31.01
C ASP A 641 -1.20 10.91 31.36
N ARG A 642 -1.29 9.57 31.48
CA ARG A 642 -0.13 8.70 31.66
C ARG A 642 0.76 8.70 30.42
N VAL A 643 0.19 8.49 29.23
CA VAL A 643 0.96 8.48 27.97
C VAL A 643 1.67 9.81 27.75
N LEU A 644 1.01 10.94 28.05
CA LEU A 644 1.62 12.27 27.98
C LEU A 644 2.80 12.44 28.97
N GLN A 645 2.71 11.86 30.16
CA GLN A 645 3.83 11.84 31.13
C GLN A 645 4.99 10.95 30.66
N ASP A 646 4.69 9.72 30.23
CA ASP A 646 5.68 8.75 29.74
C ASP A 646 6.46 9.32 28.52
N CYS A 647 5.76 9.94 27.56
CA CYS A 647 6.37 10.62 26.41
C CYS A 647 7.23 11.84 26.81
N CYS A 648 6.77 12.68 27.76
CA CYS A 648 7.54 13.83 28.24
C CYS A 648 8.86 13.45 28.93
N ASN A 649 8.93 12.27 29.55
CA ASN A 649 10.13 11.75 30.20
C ASN A 649 11.15 11.14 29.22
N GLY A 650 10.96 11.30 27.91
CA GLY A 650 11.83 10.73 26.88
C GLY A 650 11.71 9.21 26.73
N HIS A 651 10.76 8.58 27.43
CA HIS A 651 10.42 7.17 27.23
C HIS A 651 9.44 7.05 26.06
N VAL A 652 9.99 7.00 24.84
CA VAL A 652 9.28 6.43 23.70
C VAL A 652 8.81 5.04 24.11
N ILE A 653 7.50 4.78 24.02
CA ILE A 653 6.88 3.52 24.44
C ILE A 653 7.39 2.39 23.54
N SER A 654 8.48 1.77 23.97
CA SER A 654 9.05 0.57 23.38
C SER A 654 8.48 -0.64 24.12
N ALA A 655 8.27 -1.75 23.40
CA ALA A 655 7.62 -2.97 23.90
C ALA A 655 8.32 -3.69 25.09
N LYS A 656 9.36 -3.07 25.68
CA LYS A 656 10.11 -3.55 26.86
C LYS A 656 9.39 -3.34 28.18
N HIS A 657 8.43 -2.41 28.28
CA HIS A 657 7.66 -2.23 29.51
C HIS A 657 6.53 -3.27 29.62
N VAL A 658 6.69 -4.21 30.54
CA VAL A 658 5.62 -5.08 31.03
C VAL A 658 4.70 -4.25 31.93
N LEU A 659 3.55 -3.87 31.40
CA LEU A 659 2.50 -3.19 32.15
C LEU A 659 1.71 -4.22 32.96
N SER A 660 1.54 -3.99 34.27
CA SER A 660 0.66 -4.78 35.12
C SER A 660 -0.80 -4.34 34.97
N ASN A 661 -1.73 -5.30 34.96
CA ASN A 661 -3.16 -5.01 34.88
C ASN A 661 -3.67 -4.38 36.19
N GLY A 662 -3.72 -3.05 36.23
CA GLY A 662 -4.49 -2.33 37.23
C GLY A 662 -5.99 -2.48 36.97
N SER A 663 -6.75 -2.98 37.95
CA SER A 663 -8.18 -3.25 37.80
C SER A 663 -8.99 -1.95 37.68
N TYR A 664 -9.59 -1.70 36.52
CA TYR A 664 -10.53 -0.59 36.32
C TYR A 664 -11.96 -1.03 36.67
N THR A 665 -12.62 -0.29 37.57
CA THR A 665 -14.03 -0.51 37.91
C THR A 665 -14.95 0.22 36.93
N PRO A 666 -15.82 -0.47 36.17
CA PRO A 666 -16.74 0.20 35.24
C PRO A 666 -17.84 0.96 35.99
N THR A 667 -18.12 2.19 35.56
CA THR A 667 -19.25 3.00 36.05
C THR A 667 -20.59 2.43 35.57
N VAL A 668 -21.29 1.71 36.46
CA VAL A 668 -22.61 1.14 36.17
C VAL A 668 -23.71 2.17 36.39
N HIS A 669 -24.38 2.60 35.31
CA HIS A 669 -25.65 3.31 35.43
C HIS A 669 -26.79 2.31 35.75
N GLN A 670 -27.42 2.46 36.91
CA GLN A 670 -28.55 1.63 37.32
C GLN A 670 -29.87 2.15 36.73
N ASN A 671 -30.67 1.28 36.13
CA ASN A 671 -32.14 1.27 36.23
C ASN A 671 -32.77 0.07 35.49
N GLY A 672 -33.89 -0.49 36.00
CA GLY A 672 -34.95 -0.95 35.09
C GLY A 672 -35.30 -2.44 34.86
N HIS A 673 -35.15 -3.33 35.85
CA HIS A 673 -35.80 -4.68 35.91
C HIS A 673 -35.48 -5.78 34.84
N PRO A 674 -35.43 -7.07 35.24
CA PRO A 674 -35.22 -8.19 34.31
C PRO A 674 -36.52 -8.80 33.76
N LYS A 675 -36.49 -9.24 32.49
CA LYS A 675 -37.41 -10.25 31.92
C LYS A 675 -36.64 -11.31 31.14
N LYS A 676 -37.23 -12.51 31.02
CA LYS A 676 -36.60 -13.77 30.59
C LYS A 676 -36.03 -13.72 29.16
N LEU A 677 -35.00 -14.55 28.93
CA LEU A 677 -34.54 -14.93 27.59
C LEU A 677 -35.69 -15.48 26.74
N ALA A 678 -35.70 -15.08 25.47
CA ALA A 678 -36.34 -15.79 24.36
C ALA A 678 -35.45 -15.64 23.11
N ASN A 679 -35.36 -16.69 22.30
CA ASN A 679 -34.39 -16.89 21.22
C ASN A 679 -34.20 -15.66 20.31
N GLY A 680 -32.98 -15.09 20.30
CA GLY A 680 -32.58 -14.02 19.38
C GLY A 680 -32.07 -14.57 18.05
N LEU A 681 -32.40 -13.88 16.95
CA LEU A 681 -31.87 -14.19 15.61
C LEU A 681 -30.42 -13.67 15.44
N SER A 682 -29.81 -14.06 14.32
CA SER A 682 -28.43 -13.73 13.94
C SER A 682 -28.22 -12.24 13.62
N ASN A 683 -27.71 -11.47 14.58
CA ASN A 683 -27.06 -10.18 14.30
C ASN A 683 -25.57 -10.40 14.03
N GLY A 684 -25.08 -9.95 12.87
CA GLY A 684 -23.71 -10.16 12.43
C GLY A 684 -22.72 -9.21 13.12
N THR A 685 -21.98 -9.72 14.11
CA THR A 685 -20.80 -9.02 14.65
C THR A 685 -19.61 -9.22 13.72
N TYR A 686 -19.32 -8.24 12.87
CA TYR A 686 -18.20 -8.30 11.92
C TYR A 686 -16.85 -8.21 12.65
N TYR A 687 -16.16 -9.34 12.76
CA TYR A 687 -14.78 -9.37 13.26
C TYR A 687 -13.85 -8.76 12.20
N ALA A 688 -13.08 -7.74 12.60
CA ALA A 688 -12.16 -7.01 11.73
C ALA A 688 -10.86 -7.79 11.40
N ASN A 689 -10.99 -9.03 10.96
CA ASN A 689 -9.91 -9.77 10.29
C ASN A 689 -9.71 -9.18 8.89
N GLY A 690 -8.97 -8.07 8.81
CA GLY A 690 -8.65 -7.35 7.57
C GLY A 690 -7.68 -8.11 6.65
N ASN A 691 -8.12 -9.28 6.18
CA ASN A 691 -7.63 -10.04 5.06
C ASN A 691 -8.70 -9.94 3.96
N GLY A 692 -8.34 -9.47 2.76
CA GLY A 692 -9.26 -9.33 1.62
C GLY A 692 -9.75 -10.67 1.05
N VAL A 693 -10.72 -11.29 1.73
CA VAL A 693 -11.42 -12.50 1.29
C VAL A 693 -12.92 -12.25 1.37
N HIS A 694 -13.45 -11.56 0.37
CA HIS A 694 -14.88 -11.62 0.08
C HIS A 694 -15.23 -13.05 -0.39
N ALA A 695 -16.39 -13.55 0.05
CA ALA A 695 -16.88 -14.90 -0.24
C ALA A 695 -17.83 -14.91 -1.46
#